data_AF-A0A815EYP6-F1
#
_entry.id   AF-A0A815EYP6-F1
#
_cell.length_a   1.000
_cell.length_b   1.000
_cell.length_c   1.000
_cell.angle_alpha   90.00
_cell.angle_beta   90.00
_cell.angle_gamma   90.00
#
_symmetry.space_group_name_H-M   'P 1'
#
loop_
_entity.id
_entity.type
_entity.pdbx_description
1 polymer ?
#
loop_
_entity_poly.entity_id
_entity_poly.type
_entity_poly.pdbx_seq_one_letter_code
_entity_poly.pdbx_strand_id
1 'polypeptide(L)'
;MNHFRNHHLGCSSQEMPPLPLLLDCNDFNLNNYGEIEIEQHEQKEQGEQQEQRILSWQYENHDSLDDIKKFYLKMLLKVREGHVLPGNVMKTMALSITCLLEIFSYHLLSKLHMNIDNAISNNFNNDVEKTLFEISKSEDSFISSCQIYFTFIKPKEIILPTGNKAYYIPLCDLLMNLFEKKDFYDSIKQEKELISQFHEQDIIYHYRNAEIGRQHHILNNKKNSLLLQLYSDDLDVVNPLMGKNAVHKLTTFYFSLDDLPSRHSSSLRVVYLLLLYYKKDFEDQNNRRILFEQLGQDLRSLENDDLILPGDKTPTYFTISTLCADNLAAHELGGFTRTFTTSYFCRYCFTHHHDMKHIYKESQTLIRTAESHDIQLKHVENVPSDKSMYGINEASALSFISSFHPITSLPPDLMHDAMEGKTMEKYCLFLNLPFMLFNIVDKIPYWFLYELLREIWDMLYCDFPRKSWLSTLQELIEEFIQLFQTIFPEQFTPKFHYLLHAARNTAKYGPLKRQMNLRYEAKHHLLKQIANRCDNFINLPYTISKRIQLRQCYELIDENVFKLNNVSGKIHTRRKITVNQLIQKALLDDNQFIYGDIVEFVKWVLIDNVKYKVGDFFVAYLLGGEEIPLFVKIKFIIHIVKQWRFIVQCYDTITFRQNLWCYEINPSNNNCILSKNEFLTHKAEDCYHINNSYFIRAPYRLTVIE
;
A
#
# COMPACT_ATOMS: atom_id res chain seq x y z
N MET A 1 29.98 11.25 -17.16
CA MET A 1 31.23 11.62 -16.45
C MET A 1 30.92 12.61 -15.32
N ASN A 2 31.00 12.16 -14.05
CA ASN A 2 31.12 12.93 -12.80
C ASN A 2 30.26 14.21 -12.63
N HIS A 3 28.95 14.18 -12.87
CA HIS A 3 28.16 15.41 -12.71
C HIS A 3 27.57 15.69 -11.32
N PHE A 4 27.52 14.72 -10.41
CA PHE A 4 27.23 14.97 -8.98
C PHE A 4 27.95 13.91 -8.14
N ARG A 5 28.52 14.30 -6.99
CA ARG A 5 29.04 13.43 -5.89
C ARG A 5 30.54 13.08 -5.83
N ASN A 6 31.39 13.59 -6.72
CA ASN A 6 32.85 13.55 -6.51
C ASN A 6 33.39 14.86 -5.93
N HIS A 7 32.97 15.19 -4.70
CA HIS A 7 33.69 16.16 -3.87
C HIS A 7 34.03 15.51 -2.53
N HIS A 8 35.33 15.48 -2.22
CA HIS A 8 35.79 15.24 -0.85
C HIS A 8 35.09 16.24 0.07
N LEU A 9 34.37 15.74 1.07
CA LEU A 9 33.68 16.52 2.09
C LEU A 9 34.67 17.40 2.87
N GLY A 10 34.93 18.60 2.36
CA GLY A 10 35.51 19.70 3.12
C GLY A 10 34.38 20.46 3.79
N CYS A 11 34.12 20.18 5.06
CA CYS A 11 33.14 20.92 5.84
C CYS A 11 33.65 22.36 6.06
N SER A 12 33.16 23.32 5.29
CA SER A 12 33.29 24.74 5.59
C SER A 12 32.05 25.20 6.37
N SER A 13 32.31 25.85 7.49
CA SER A 13 31.32 26.36 8.44
C SER A 13 30.38 27.38 7.79
N GLN A 14 29.17 26.96 7.45
CA GLN A 14 28.02 27.85 7.25
C GLN A 14 26.88 27.40 8.16
N GLU A 15 26.20 28.39 8.74
CA GLU A 15 25.32 28.29 9.90
C GLU A 15 24.17 27.28 9.70
N MET A 16 24.06 26.35 10.65
CA MET A 16 23.00 25.36 10.74
C MET A 16 21.64 26.02 11.02
N PRO A 17 20.52 25.52 10.44
CA PRO A 17 19.19 25.79 11.00
C PRO A 17 19.09 25.18 12.42
N PRO A 18 18.17 25.65 13.28
CA PRO A 18 18.10 25.18 14.66
C PRO A 18 17.76 23.69 14.71
N LEU A 19 18.77 22.86 14.99
CA LEU A 19 18.59 21.45 15.32
C LEU A 19 17.69 21.31 16.56
N PRO A 20 16.90 20.23 16.68
CA PRO A 20 16.36 19.81 17.97
C PRO A 20 17.54 19.66 18.95
N LEU A 21 17.40 20.21 20.16
CA LEU A 21 18.44 20.32 21.19
C LEU A 21 19.34 19.06 21.26
N LEU A 22 20.59 19.20 20.80
CA LEU A 22 21.62 18.17 20.88
C LEU A 22 22.09 18.04 22.34
N LEU A 23 22.01 16.84 22.91
CA LEU A 23 22.54 16.56 24.23
C LEU A 23 24.03 16.19 24.14
N ASP A 24 24.91 17.08 24.62
CA ASP A 24 26.36 16.80 24.71
C ASP A 24 26.67 15.61 25.64
N CYS A 25 27.58 14.75 25.19
CA CYS A 25 28.01 13.50 25.82
C CYS A 25 29.42 13.57 26.44
N ASN A 26 29.84 14.74 26.93
CA ASN A 26 31.05 14.84 27.74
C ASN A 26 30.73 14.52 29.19
N ASP A 27 30.47 13.24 29.43
CA ASP A 27 30.73 12.45 30.64
C ASP A 27 29.98 11.12 30.46
N PHE A 28 30.43 10.05 31.13
CA PHE A 28 29.82 8.71 31.20
C PHE A 28 30.44 7.60 30.33
N ASN A 29 31.39 6.91 30.98
CA ASN A 29 31.94 5.60 30.61
C ASN A 29 30.81 4.54 30.53
N LEU A 30 30.53 4.06 29.32
CA LEU A 30 29.59 2.96 29.05
C LEU A 30 30.37 1.65 28.80
N ASN A 31 30.94 1.08 29.85
CA ASN A 31 31.40 -0.31 29.86
C ASN A 31 30.79 -0.98 31.09
N ASN A 32 29.58 -1.56 30.96
CA ASN A 32 29.03 -2.64 31.78
C ASN A 32 27.51 -2.78 31.56
N TYR A 33 27.08 -3.28 30.40
CA TYR A 33 25.77 -3.93 30.30
C TYR A 33 25.87 -5.07 29.30
N GLY A 34 25.83 -6.30 29.85
CA GLY A 34 26.07 -7.54 29.13
C GLY A 34 25.07 -7.78 28.01
N GLU A 35 25.61 -8.31 26.92
CA GLU A 35 24.89 -9.01 25.87
C GLU A 35 24.03 -10.11 26.50
N ILE A 36 22.73 -10.13 26.18
CA ILE A 36 21.86 -11.27 26.48
C ILE A 36 21.52 -11.90 25.14
N GLU A 37 21.99 -13.13 24.97
CA GLU A 37 21.83 -13.98 23.79
C GLU A 37 20.37 -14.21 23.41
N ILE A 38 20.18 -14.37 22.11
CA ILE A 38 18.92 -14.38 21.37
C ILE A 38 18.52 -15.84 21.15
N GLU A 39 17.44 -16.30 21.78
CA GLU A 39 16.72 -17.51 21.34
C GLU A 39 15.42 -17.12 20.62
N GLN A 40 15.27 -17.67 19.42
CA GLN A 40 14.19 -17.43 18.46
C GLN A 40 12.93 -18.19 18.86
N HIS A 41 11.79 -17.49 19.02
CA HIS A 41 10.46 -18.11 19.02
C HIS A 41 9.42 -17.17 18.38
N GLU A 42 9.29 -17.24 17.05
CA GLU A 42 8.39 -16.44 16.20
C GLU A 42 6.93 -16.96 16.12
N GLN A 43 6.50 -17.89 16.98
CA GLN A 43 5.16 -18.53 16.85
C GLN A 43 4.17 -18.25 17.99
N LYS A 44 4.52 -17.45 19.01
CA LYS A 44 3.59 -17.08 20.11
C LYS A 44 2.93 -15.70 19.97
N GLU A 45 3.29 -14.91 18.95
CA GLU A 45 2.99 -13.47 18.87
C GLU A 45 1.51 -13.11 18.56
N GLN A 46 0.65 -14.08 18.22
CA GLN A 46 -0.77 -13.83 17.89
C GLN A 46 -1.75 -14.11 19.04
N GLY A 47 -1.38 -14.96 20.02
CA GLY A 47 -2.27 -15.34 21.12
C GLY A 47 -2.38 -14.29 22.23
N GLU A 48 -1.30 -13.54 22.48
CA GLU A 48 -1.17 -12.65 23.64
C GLU A 48 -1.86 -11.27 23.44
N GLN A 49 -2.43 -11.04 22.25
CA GLN A 49 -3.04 -9.79 21.80
C GLN A 49 -4.46 -9.53 22.37
N GLN A 50 -5.11 -10.54 22.97
CA GLN A 50 -6.53 -10.48 23.32
C GLN A 50 -6.82 -10.23 24.81
N GLU A 51 -5.92 -10.59 25.73
CA GLU A 51 -6.21 -10.56 27.18
C GLU A 51 -6.40 -9.14 27.75
N GLN A 52 -5.71 -8.11 27.22
CA GLN A 52 -5.79 -6.76 27.79
C GLN A 52 -7.01 -5.94 27.31
N ARG A 53 -7.69 -6.32 26.22
CA ARG A 53 -8.86 -5.59 25.69
C ARG A 53 -10.18 -5.96 26.38
N ILE A 54 -10.24 -7.10 27.06
CA ILE A 54 -11.48 -7.59 27.69
C ILE A 54 -11.79 -6.82 28.99
N LEU A 55 -10.83 -6.09 29.56
CA LEU A 55 -10.93 -5.52 30.91
C LEU A 55 -11.40 -4.06 31.01
N SER A 56 -11.76 -3.38 29.91
CA SER A 56 -12.07 -1.93 29.96
C SER A 56 -13.44 -1.51 29.40
N TRP A 57 -14.41 -2.42 29.28
CA TRP A 57 -15.77 -2.05 28.87
C TRP A 57 -16.52 -1.40 30.03
N GLN A 58 -16.74 -0.09 29.96
CA GLN A 58 -17.64 0.63 30.86
C GLN A 58 -19.06 0.55 30.31
N TYR A 59 -20.00 0.08 31.13
CA TYR A 59 -21.42 -0.02 30.80
C TYR A 59 -22.08 1.37 30.94
N GLU A 60 -22.52 1.94 29.83
CA GLU A 60 -23.52 3.02 29.81
C GLU A 60 -24.86 2.46 29.30
N ASN A 61 -25.97 2.97 29.83
CA ASN A 61 -27.34 2.45 29.67
C ASN A 61 -27.80 2.37 28.19
N HIS A 62 -27.60 1.21 27.55
CA HIS A 62 -28.13 0.87 26.23
C HIS A 62 -28.92 -0.46 26.26
N ASP A 63 -29.73 -0.71 25.23
CA ASP A 63 -30.51 -1.95 25.09
C ASP A 63 -29.56 -3.16 24.98
N SER A 64 -29.40 -3.87 26.09
CA SER A 64 -28.35 -4.87 26.31
C SER A 64 -28.29 -5.97 25.24
N LEU A 65 -29.41 -6.31 24.60
CA LEU A 65 -29.46 -7.40 23.61
C LEU A 65 -28.84 -7.00 22.27
N ASP A 66 -28.98 -5.74 21.84
CA ASP A 66 -28.44 -5.25 20.57
C ASP A 66 -26.91 -5.14 20.62
N ASP A 67 -26.36 -4.75 21.78
CA ASP A 67 -24.93 -4.74 22.04
C ASP A 67 -24.34 -6.15 22.07
N ILE A 68 -25.06 -7.13 22.66
CA ILE A 68 -24.68 -8.55 22.60
C ILE A 68 -24.64 -9.04 21.15
N LYS A 69 -25.65 -8.71 20.33
CA LYS A 69 -25.68 -9.08 18.91
C LYS A 69 -24.49 -8.51 18.16
N LYS A 70 -24.23 -7.20 18.31
CA LYS A 70 -23.10 -6.52 17.68
C LYS A 70 -21.77 -7.12 18.13
N PHE A 71 -21.59 -7.38 19.43
CA PHE A 71 -20.39 -8.01 19.96
C PHE A 71 -20.17 -9.41 19.39
N TYR A 72 -21.21 -10.25 19.39
CA TYR A 72 -21.13 -11.61 18.87
C TYR A 72 -20.82 -11.64 17.37
N LEU A 73 -21.52 -10.84 16.56
CA LEU A 73 -21.25 -10.72 15.13
C LEU A 73 -19.83 -10.22 14.86
N LYS A 74 -19.37 -9.20 15.60
CA LYS A 74 -18.00 -8.69 15.51
C LYS A 74 -16.98 -9.77 15.82
N MET A 75 -17.21 -10.58 16.87
CA MET A 75 -16.36 -11.71 17.21
C MET A 75 -16.33 -12.76 16.10
N LEU A 76 -17.50 -13.18 15.57
CA LEU A 76 -17.59 -14.14 14.47
C LEU A 76 -16.86 -13.66 13.22
N LEU A 77 -17.07 -12.40 12.82
CA LEU A 77 -16.39 -11.76 11.69
C LEU A 77 -14.86 -11.75 11.90
N LYS A 78 -14.41 -11.31 13.08
CA LYS A 78 -12.98 -11.26 13.42
C LYS A 78 -12.32 -12.63 13.34
N VAL A 79 -12.94 -13.65 13.92
CA VAL A 79 -12.38 -15.01 13.93
C VAL A 79 -12.39 -15.59 12.52
N ARG A 80 -13.52 -15.50 11.82
CA ARG A 80 -13.70 -16.11 10.51
C ARG A 80 -12.87 -15.45 9.42
N GLU A 81 -12.90 -14.12 9.33
CA GLU A 81 -12.25 -13.39 8.24
C GLU A 81 -10.83 -12.93 8.58
N GLY A 82 -10.54 -12.70 9.87
CA GLY A 82 -9.17 -12.44 10.34
C GLY A 82 -8.26 -13.66 10.18
N HIS A 83 -8.77 -14.88 10.37
CA HIS A 83 -8.01 -16.12 10.21
C HIS A 83 -8.37 -16.92 8.94
N VAL A 84 -9.22 -16.36 8.06
CA VAL A 84 -9.65 -16.99 6.79
C VAL A 84 -10.14 -18.43 7.02
N LEU A 85 -11.03 -18.61 7.99
CA LEU A 85 -11.60 -19.91 8.34
C LEU A 85 -12.75 -20.28 7.40
N PRO A 86 -12.98 -21.58 7.13
CA PRO A 86 -14.18 -22.05 6.43
C PRO A 86 -15.46 -21.73 7.22
N GLY A 87 -16.58 -21.50 6.51
CA GLY A 87 -17.87 -21.21 7.15
C GLY A 87 -18.35 -22.32 8.09
N ASN A 88 -18.04 -23.58 7.77
CA ASN A 88 -18.39 -24.72 8.63
C ASN A 88 -17.67 -24.67 9.99
N VAL A 89 -16.41 -24.22 10.02
CA VAL A 89 -15.66 -24.05 11.27
C VAL A 89 -16.31 -22.98 12.14
N MET A 90 -16.73 -21.86 11.53
CA MET A 90 -17.47 -20.81 12.24
C MET A 90 -18.76 -21.36 12.84
N LYS A 91 -19.53 -22.17 12.10
CA LYS A 91 -20.76 -22.79 12.61
C LYS A 91 -20.49 -23.71 13.82
N THR A 92 -19.43 -24.51 13.77
CA THR A 92 -19.02 -25.35 14.91
C THR A 92 -18.61 -24.52 16.13
N MET A 93 -17.87 -23.42 15.92
CA MET A 93 -17.48 -22.51 17.01
C MET A 93 -18.70 -21.80 17.62
N ALA A 94 -19.60 -21.29 16.79
CA ALA A 94 -20.85 -20.67 17.22
C ALA A 94 -21.68 -21.61 18.10
N LEU A 95 -21.90 -22.85 17.65
CA LEU A 95 -22.59 -23.88 18.43
C LEU A 95 -21.89 -24.16 19.76
N SER A 96 -20.56 -24.25 19.76
CA SER A 96 -19.79 -24.49 20.99
C SER A 96 -19.92 -23.34 21.99
N ILE A 97 -19.98 -22.09 21.51
CA ILE A 97 -20.17 -20.90 22.35
C ILE A 97 -21.59 -20.87 22.92
N THR A 98 -22.61 -21.19 22.12
CA THR A 98 -23.99 -21.30 22.62
C THR A 98 -24.08 -22.36 23.73
N CYS A 99 -23.51 -23.55 23.53
CA CYS A 99 -23.46 -24.58 24.59
C CYS A 99 -22.69 -24.11 25.84
N LEU A 100 -21.62 -23.35 25.68
CA LEU A 100 -20.87 -22.81 26.82
C LEU A 100 -21.70 -21.81 27.61
N LEU A 101 -22.47 -20.95 26.94
CA LEU A 101 -23.39 -20.00 27.56
C LEU A 101 -24.51 -20.73 28.31
N GLU A 102 -25.08 -21.79 27.73
CA GLU A 102 -26.07 -22.66 28.40
C GLU A 102 -25.51 -23.22 29.73
N ILE A 103 -24.27 -23.73 29.70
CA ILE A 103 -23.60 -24.27 30.91
C ILE A 103 -23.33 -23.17 31.93
N PHE A 104 -22.86 -22.00 31.50
CA PHE A 104 -22.63 -20.84 32.38
C PHE A 104 -23.94 -20.39 33.03
N SER A 105 -25.02 -20.29 32.25
CA SER A 105 -26.36 -19.95 32.71
C SER A 105 -26.84 -20.92 33.78
N TYR A 106 -26.71 -22.23 33.54
CA TYR A 106 -27.07 -23.25 34.53
C TYR A 106 -26.22 -23.16 35.80
N HIS A 107 -24.92 -22.92 35.65
CA HIS A 107 -24.03 -22.73 36.81
C HIS A 107 -24.42 -21.49 37.63
N LEU A 108 -24.70 -20.37 36.97
CA LEU A 108 -25.11 -19.13 37.62
C LEU A 108 -26.42 -19.32 38.39
N LEU A 109 -27.41 -19.96 37.75
CA LEU A 109 -28.70 -20.33 38.37
C LEU A 109 -28.50 -21.22 39.60
N SER A 110 -27.61 -22.22 39.51
CA SER A 110 -27.31 -23.12 40.63
C SER A 110 -26.64 -22.41 41.82
N LYS A 111 -25.89 -21.34 41.56
CA LYS A 111 -25.14 -20.57 42.57
C LYS A 111 -25.95 -19.45 43.20
N LEU A 112 -26.92 -18.88 42.49
CA LEU A 112 -27.67 -17.72 42.96
C LEU A 112 -28.70 -18.02 44.06
N HIS A 113 -29.09 -19.27 44.28
CA HIS A 113 -29.90 -19.74 45.43
C HIS A 113 -31.11 -18.87 45.84
N MET A 114 -31.71 -18.10 44.93
CA MET A 114 -32.70 -17.07 45.27
C MET A 114 -33.95 -17.16 44.39
N ASN A 115 -35.10 -16.98 45.05
CA ASN A 115 -36.41 -16.64 44.49
C ASN A 115 -36.40 -15.30 43.74
N ILE A 116 -35.49 -15.12 42.78
CA ILE A 116 -35.69 -14.18 41.69
C ILE A 116 -36.56 -14.96 40.71
N ASP A 117 -37.76 -14.46 40.42
CA ASP A 117 -38.74 -15.15 39.57
C ASP A 117 -38.04 -15.92 38.45
N ASN A 118 -38.10 -17.26 38.50
CA ASN A 118 -37.48 -18.15 37.51
C ASN A 118 -37.84 -17.75 36.07
N ALA A 119 -38.94 -17.02 35.89
CA ALA A 119 -39.35 -16.40 34.63
C ALA A 119 -38.38 -15.34 34.08
N ILE A 120 -37.80 -14.47 34.91
CA ILE A 120 -36.94 -13.36 34.45
C ILE A 120 -35.57 -13.89 33.98
N SER A 121 -34.95 -14.80 34.75
CA SER A 121 -33.67 -15.39 34.38
C SER A 121 -33.77 -16.37 33.20
N ASN A 122 -34.85 -17.15 33.11
CA ASN A 122 -35.06 -18.05 31.96
C ASN A 122 -35.40 -17.28 30.69
N ASN A 123 -36.17 -16.17 30.77
CA ASN A 123 -36.48 -15.37 29.59
C ASN A 123 -35.24 -14.65 29.04
N PHE A 124 -34.41 -14.04 29.88
CA PHE A 124 -33.20 -13.37 29.42
C PHE A 124 -32.20 -14.32 28.75
N ASN A 125 -31.95 -15.50 29.35
CA ASN A 125 -31.06 -16.50 28.77
C ASN A 125 -31.62 -17.08 27.45
N ASN A 126 -32.94 -17.36 27.41
CA ASN A 126 -33.60 -17.80 26.18
C ASN A 126 -33.51 -16.76 25.07
N ASP A 127 -33.63 -15.47 25.39
CA ASP A 127 -33.57 -14.39 24.40
C ASP A 127 -32.16 -14.23 23.82
N VAL A 128 -31.12 -14.33 24.65
CA VAL A 128 -29.72 -14.30 24.20
C VAL A 128 -29.39 -15.54 23.37
N GLU A 129 -29.65 -16.75 23.87
CA GLU A 129 -29.35 -17.99 23.15
C GLU A 129 -30.07 -18.08 21.80
N LYS A 130 -31.38 -17.77 21.79
CA LYS A 130 -32.18 -17.73 20.57
C LYS A 130 -31.60 -16.73 19.56
N THR A 131 -31.19 -15.56 20.03
CA THR A 131 -30.57 -14.53 19.19
C THR A 131 -29.24 -15.00 18.58
N LEU A 132 -28.35 -15.58 19.37
CA LEU A 132 -27.05 -16.08 18.90
C LEU A 132 -27.22 -17.26 17.93
N PHE A 133 -28.20 -18.13 18.21
CA PHE A 133 -28.57 -19.21 17.31
C PHE A 133 -29.14 -18.69 16.00
N GLU A 134 -30.05 -17.70 16.04
CA GLU A 134 -30.62 -17.09 14.84
C GLU A 134 -29.52 -16.52 13.93
N ILE A 135 -28.56 -15.78 14.49
CA ILE A 135 -27.40 -15.23 13.77
C ILE A 135 -26.56 -16.34 13.11
N SER A 136 -26.33 -17.45 13.80
CA SER A 136 -25.41 -18.51 13.37
C SER A 136 -26.07 -19.70 12.65
N LYS A 137 -27.40 -19.70 12.54
CA LYS A 137 -28.21 -20.79 11.97
C LYS A 137 -27.79 -21.16 10.54
N SER A 138 -27.57 -20.15 9.71
CA SER A 138 -27.19 -20.29 8.30
C SER A 138 -26.26 -19.16 7.86
N GLU A 139 -25.57 -19.38 6.74
CA GLU A 139 -24.75 -18.35 6.11
C GLU A 139 -25.58 -17.10 5.74
N ASP A 140 -26.81 -17.30 5.26
CA ASP A 140 -27.70 -16.20 4.90
C ASP A 140 -28.13 -15.39 6.11
N SER A 141 -28.45 -16.05 7.22
CA SER A 141 -28.82 -15.36 8.47
C SER A 141 -27.66 -14.51 9.00
N PHE A 142 -26.45 -15.09 9.00
CA PHE A 142 -25.23 -14.37 9.37
C PHE A 142 -25.00 -13.13 8.49
N ILE A 143 -25.16 -13.27 7.17
CA ILE A 143 -25.03 -12.16 6.22
C ILE A 143 -26.10 -11.09 6.45
N SER A 144 -27.36 -11.49 6.62
CA SER A 144 -28.46 -10.56 6.91
C SER A 144 -28.21 -9.79 8.21
N SER A 145 -27.70 -10.45 9.25
CA SER A 145 -27.29 -9.77 10.48
C SER A 145 -26.12 -8.80 10.24
N CYS A 146 -25.14 -9.16 9.41
CA CYS A 146 -24.06 -8.25 9.02
C CYS A 146 -24.59 -7.03 8.25
N GLN A 147 -25.64 -7.16 7.43
CA GLN A 147 -26.28 -6.04 6.73
C GLN A 147 -27.07 -5.11 7.66
N ILE A 148 -27.65 -5.66 8.73
CA ILE A 148 -28.41 -4.89 9.71
C ILE A 148 -27.47 -4.09 10.62
N TYR A 149 -26.40 -4.73 11.09
CA TYR A 149 -25.55 -4.18 12.15
C TYR A 149 -24.26 -3.53 11.66
N PHE A 150 -23.81 -3.86 10.45
CA PHE A 150 -22.56 -3.38 9.89
C PHE A 150 -22.73 -3.01 8.40
N THR A 151 -21.68 -2.44 7.83
CA THR A 151 -21.64 -1.91 6.47
C THR A 151 -21.42 -3.00 5.41
N PHE A 152 -22.17 -4.13 5.47
CA PHE A 152 -22.05 -5.21 4.50
C PHE A 152 -22.74 -4.91 3.18
N ILE A 153 -21.94 -4.85 2.12
CA ILE A 153 -22.41 -4.69 0.76
C ILE A 153 -22.46 -6.06 0.09
N LYS A 154 -23.66 -6.45 -0.33
CA LYS A 154 -23.86 -7.70 -1.05
C LYS A 154 -23.34 -7.58 -2.48
N PRO A 155 -22.45 -8.49 -2.95
CA PRO A 155 -22.02 -8.49 -4.35
C PRO A 155 -23.23 -8.66 -5.28
N LYS A 156 -23.33 -7.79 -6.29
CA LYS A 156 -24.31 -7.88 -7.37
C LYS A 156 -23.87 -8.92 -8.38
N GLU A 157 -24.76 -9.86 -8.68
CA GLU A 157 -24.53 -10.90 -9.69
C GLU A 157 -24.74 -10.33 -11.10
N ILE A 158 -23.79 -10.61 -11.99
CA ILE A 158 -23.88 -10.33 -13.42
C ILE A 158 -23.95 -11.68 -14.14
N ILE A 159 -25.03 -11.91 -14.87
CA ILE A 159 -25.25 -13.15 -15.63
C ILE A 159 -24.87 -12.88 -17.09
N LEU A 160 -23.88 -13.62 -17.59
CA LEU A 160 -23.44 -13.52 -18.97
C LEU A 160 -24.32 -14.40 -19.89
N PRO A 161 -24.38 -14.09 -21.20
CA PRO A 161 -25.06 -14.92 -22.21
C PRO A 161 -24.62 -16.39 -22.21
N THR A 162 -23.38 -16.66 -21.80
CA THR A 162 -22.81 -18.00 -21.67
C THR A 162 -23.34 -18.79 -20.46
N GLY A 163 -24.12 -18.15 -19.58
CA GLY A 163 -24.54 -18.69 -18.29
C GLY A 163 -23.50 -18.55 -17.18
N ASN A 164 -22.27 -18.13 -17.50
CA ASN A 164 -21.26 -17.82 -16.50
C ASN A 164 -21.65 -16.58 -15.69
N LYS A 165 -21.16 -16.54 -14.44
CA LYS A 165 -21.49 -15.49 -13.48
C LYS A 165 -20.25 -14.69 -13.12
N ALA A 166 -20.41 -13.37 -13.11
CA ALA A 166 -19.46 -12.42 -12.59
C ALA A 166 -20.08 -11.66 -11.41
N TYR A 167 -19.25 -11.01 -10.61
CA TYR A 167 -19.72 -10.29 -9.42
C TYR A 167 -19.13 -8.89 -9.35
N TYR A 168 -20.02 -7.92 -9.25
CA TYR A 168 -19.72 -6.51 -9.06
C TYR A 168 -20.03 -6.09 -7.63
N ILE A 169 -19.20 -5.24 -7.04
CA ILE A 169 -19.45 -4.62 -5.75
C ILE A 169 -19.83 -3.16 -6.00
N PRO A 170 -21.04 -2.72 -5.62
CA PRO A 170 -21.50 -1.35 -5.78
C PRO A 170 -20.50 -0.30 -5.28
N LEU A 171 -19.96 0.48 -6.21
CA LEU A 171 -18.93 1.48 -5.92
C LEU A 171 -19.49 2.62 -5.05
N CYS A 172 -20.68 3.12 -5.37
CA CYS A 172 -21.29 4.20 -4.59
C CYS A 172 -21.51 3.79 -3.12
N ASP A 173 -22.03 2.58 -2.87
CA ASP A 173 -22.24 2.08 -1.51
C ASP A 173 -20.90 1.94 -0.75
N LEU A 174 -19.85 1.45 -1.43
CA LEU A 174 -18.51 1.37 -0.83
C LEU A 174 -18.00 2.75 -0.43
N LEU A 175 -18.11 3.74 -1.31
CA LEU A 175 -17.66 5.11 -1.03
C LEU A 175 -18.44 5.70 0.14
N MET A 176 -19.77 5.58 0.16
CA MET A 176 -20.60 6.06 1.27
C MET A 176 -20.14 5.47 2.60
N ASN A 177 -19.98 4.15 2.69
CA ASN A 177 -19.53 3.47 3.92
C ASN A 177 -18.13 3.91 4.38
N LEU A 178 -17.22 4.21 3.45
CA LEU A 178 -15.88 4.69 3.79
C LEU A 178 -15.91 6.14 4.31
N PHE A 179 -16.71 7.00 3.69
CA PHE A 179 -16.82 8.41 4.06
C PHE A 179 -17.68 8.66 5.31
N GLU A 180 -18.47 7.68 5.77
CA GLU A 180 -19.04 7.70 7.12
C GLU A 180 -17.98 7.74 8.23
N LYS A 181 -16.75 7.27 7.94
CA LYS A 181 -15.66 7.23 8.91
C LYS A 181 -14.91 8.55 8.93
N LYS A 182 -15.01 9.25 10.06
CA LYS A 182 -14.41 10.59 10.24
C LYS A 182 -12.90 10.61 9.99
N ASP A 183 -12.16 9.61 10.48
CA ASP A 183 -10.71 9.55 10.30
C ASP A 183 -10.30 9.37 8.82
N PHE A 184 -11.13 8.68 8.04
CA PHE A 184 -10.96 8.51 6.61
C PHE A 184 -11.09 9.83 5.86
N TYR A 185 -12.19 10.56 6.10
CA TYR A 185 -12.45 11.86 5.48
C TYR A 185 -11.42 12.91 5.89
N ASP A 186 -11.10 13.02 7.20
CA ASP A 186 -10.14 13.99 7.72
C ASP A 186 -8.74 13.78 7.11
N SER A 187 -8.33 12.53 6.91
CA SER A 187 -7.03 12.20 6.29
C SER A 187 -6.95 12.63 4.83
N ILE A 188 -8.03 12.46 4.06
CA ILE A 188 -8.09 12.91 2.65
C ILE A 188 -8.03 14.43 2.57
N LYS A 189 -8.74 15.13 3.47
CA LYS A 189 -8.73 16.59 3.50
C LYS A 189 -7.33 17.14 3.78
N GLN A 190 -6.65 16.60 4.80
CA GLN A 190 -5.27 16.97 5.13
C GLN A 190 -4.31 16.70 3.95
N GLU A 191 -4.47 15.57 3.28
CA GLU A 191 -3.64 15.22 2.12
C GLU A 191 -3.86 16.20 0.96
N LYS A 192 -5.11 16.57 0.65
CA LYS A 192 -5.42 17.57 -0.39
C LYS A 192 -4.82 18.94 -0.06
N GLU A 193 -4.84 19.35 1.21
CA GLU A 193 -4.19 20.58 1.65
C GLU A 193 -2.67 20.52 1.42
N LEU A 194 -2.01 19.41 1.77
CA LEU A 194 -0.58 19.19 1.52
C LEU A 194 -0.25 19.22 0.02
N ILE A 195 -1.01 18.48 -0.81
CA ILE A 195 -0.84 18.44 -2.26
C ILE A 195 -0.89 19.84 -2.89
N SER A 196 -1.76 20.71 -2.37
CA SER A 196 -1.91 22.07 -2.92
C SER A 196 -0.67 22.95 -2.73
N GLN A 197 0.17 22.67 -1.73
CA GLN A 197 1.41 23.42 -1.45
C GLN A 197 2.48 23.19 -2.53
N PHE A 198 2.42 22.06 -3.25
CA PHE A 198 3.40 21.68 -4.27
C PHE A 198 3.08 22.16 -5.70
N HIS A 199 1.96 22.88 -5.91
CA HIS A 199 1.49 23.19 -7.26
C HIS A 199 2.50 23.98 -8.11
N GLU A 200 3.22 24.92 -7.48
CA GLU A 200 4.18 25.82 -8.14
C GLU A 200 5.65 25.44 -7.88
N GLN A 201 5.89 24.39 -7.10
CA GLN A 201 7.24 23.99 -6.74
C GLN A 201 7.89 23.12 -7.83
N ASP A 202 9.20 22.92 -7.71
CA ASP A 202 9.95 21.95 -8.54
C ASP A 202 9.59 20.49 -8.19
N ILE A 203 8.78 20.24 -7.16
CA ILE A 203 8.39 18.90 -6.70
C ILE A 203 7.14 18.39 -7.44
N ILE A 204 7.14 17.11 -7.81
CA ILE A 204 5.98 16.38 -8.35
C ILE A 204 5.53 15.33 -7.33
N TYR A 205 4.65 15.71 -6.41
CA TYR A 205 4.24 14.83 -5.31
C TYR A 205 3.06 13.89 -5.64
N HIS A 206 2.13 14.35 -6.46
CA HIS A 206 0.87 13.64 -6.72
C HIS A 206 0.45 13.80 -8.18
N TYR A 207 -0.38 12.87 -8.67
CA TYR A 207 -1.10 13.00 -9.95
C TYR A 207 -1.70 14.40 -10.18
N ARG A 208 -2.27 15.05 -9.14
CA ARG A 208 -2.86 16.40 -9.23
C ARG A 208 -1.85 17.48 -9.62
N ASN A 209 -0.59 17.35 -9.19
CA ASN A 209 0.49 18.26 -9.55
C ASN A 209 1.27 17.79 -10.79
N ALA A 210 0.94 16.63 -11.34
CA ALA A 210 1.53 16.11 -12.58
C ALA A 210 0.88 16.76 -13.81
N GLU A 211 1.47 16.59 -14.99
CA GLU A 211 1.00 17.26 -16.21
C GLU A 211 -0.45 16.89 -16.56
N ILE A 212 -0.80 15.59 -16.52
CA ILE A 212 -2.15 15.14 -16.91
C ILE A 212 -3.18 15.58 -15.87
N GLY A 213 -2.86 15.49 -14.57
CA GLY A 213 -3.77 15.95 -13.52
C GLY A 213 -4.07 17.44 -13.58
N ARG A 214 -3.07 18.28 -13.90
CA ARG A 214 -3.28 19.73 -14.10
C ARG A 214 -4.17 20.05 -15.30
N GLN A 215 -4.17 19.19 -16.32
CA GLN A 215 -4.98 19.35 -17.53
C GLN A 215 -6.33 18.61 -17.42
N HIS A 216 -6.60 17.96 -16.30
CA HIS A 216 -7.77 17.11 -16.15
C HIS A 216 -9.06 17.94 -16.04
N HIS A 217 -9.94 17.79 -17.03
CA HIS A 217 -11.15 18.61 -17.16
C HIS A 217 -12.07 18.55 -15.92
N ILE A 218 -12.30 17.35 -15.34
CA ILE A 218 -13.12 17.21 -14.11
C ILE A 218 -12.47 17.91 -12.91
N LEU A 219 -11.16 17.70 -12.67
CA LEU A 219 -10.45 18.31 -11.55
C LEU A 219 -10.47 19.85 -11.63
N ASN A 220 -10.35 20.39 -12.84
CA ASN A 220 -10.35 21.83 -13.08
C ASN A 220 -11.75 22.46 -12.93
N ASN A 221 -12.80 21.75 -13.34
CA ASN A 221 -14.17 22.27 -13.30
C ASN A 221 -14.87 22.01 -11.96
N LYS A 222 -14.49 20.96 -11.23
CA LYS A 222 -15.17 20.49 -10.02
C LYS A 222 -14.17 20.43 -8.85
N LYS A 223 -14.14 21.48 -8.03
CA LYS A 223 -13.16 21.65 -6.93
C LYS A 223 -13.18 20.53 -5.88
N ASN A 224 -14.37 19.99 -5.57
CA ASN A 224 -14.51 18.89 -4.62
C ASN A 224 -14.50 17.52 -5.33
N SER A 225 -13.56 17.34 -6.25
CA SER A 225 -13.34 16.07 -6.93
C SER A 225 -12.31 15.21 -6.19
N LEU A 226 -12.52 13.90 -6.23
CA LEU A 226 -11.63 12.87 -5.69
C LEU A 226 -11.20 11.89 -6.79
N LEU A 227 -10.02 11.29 -6.63
CA LEU A 227 -9.35 10.47 -7.62
C LEU A 227 -9.45 8.99 -7.28
N LEU A 228 -10.01 8.22 -8.21
CA LEU A 228 -10.05 6.76 -8.18
C LEU A 228 -8.87 6.21 -8.98
N GLN A 229 -7.97 5.49 -8.34
CA GLN A 229 -6.97 4.68 -9.02
C GLN A 229 -7.54 3.27 -9.19
N LEU A 230 -7.73 2.84 -10.43
CA LEU A 230 -8.15 1.49 -10.76
C LEU A 230 -6.94 0.59 -10.93
N TYR A 231 -7.13 -0.70 -10.66
CA TYR A 231 -6.16 -1.73 -10.98
C TYR A 231 -6.85 -2.94 -11.58
N SER A 232 -6.19 -3.57 -12.55
CA SER A 232 -6.63 -4.85 -13.10
C SER A 232 -5.47 -5.80 -13.31
N ASP A 233 -5.67 -7.06 -12.90
CA ASP A 233 -4.75 -8.15 -13.19
C ASP A 233 -5.47 -9.50 -13.11
N ASP A 234 -4.87 -10.49 -13.78
CA ASP A 234 -5.31 -11.86 -13.81
C ASP A 234 -4.82 -12.62 -12.57
N LEU A 235 -5.69 -13.48 -12.06
CA LEU A 235 -5.48 -14.28 -10.85
C LEU A 235 -5.64 -15.77 -11.17
N ASP A 236 -4.54 -16.51 -11.03
CA ASP A 236 -4.57 -17.98 -11.07
C ASP A 236 -4.84 -18.56 -9.68
N VAL A 237 -5.95 -19.28 -9.55
CA VAL A 237 -6.43 -19.76 -8.24
C VAL A 237 -6.06 -21.23 -7.96
N VAL A 238 -5.90 -22.08 -8.98
CA VAL A 238 -5.73 -23.52 -8.79
C VAL A 238 -4.32 -24.01 -9.19
N ASN A 239 -3.69 -24.69 -8.24
CA ASN A 239 -2.48 -25.52 -8.29
C ASN A 239 -1.29 -25.05 -9.16
N PRO A 240 -0.18 -24.55 -8.56
CA PRO A 240 1.03 -24.15 -9.29
C PRO A 240 1.75 -25.29 -10.03
N LEU A 241 1.35 -26.55 -9.83
CA LEU A 241 1.96 -27.73 -10.48
C LEU A 241 1.34 -28.07 -11.85
N MET A 242 0.16 -27.54 -12.18
CA MET A 242 -0.46 -27.76 -13.49
C MET A 242 -0.23 -26.56 -14.41
N GLY A 243 0.91 -26.59 -15.11
CA GLY A 243 1.25 -25.58 -16.11
C GLY A 243 0.24 -25.49 -17.26
N LYS A 244 0.07 -24.26 -17.77
CA LYS A 244 -0.63 -23.83 -19.00
C LYS A 244 -2.14 -24.08 -19.11
N ASN A 245 -2.76 -24.90 -18.27
CA ASN A 245 -4.21 -25.17 -18.28
C ASN A 245 -4.89 -24.83 -16.94
N ALA A 246 -4.75 -23.60 -16.46
CA ALA A 246 -5.45 -23.14 -15.26
C ALA A 246 -6.96 -23.02 -15.56
N VAL A 247 -7.74 -24.03 -15.14
CA VAL A 247 -9.20 -24.11 -15.36
C VAL A 247 -9.94 -22.90 -14.72
N HIS A 248 -9.34 -22.26 -13.72
CA HIS A 248 -9.94 -21.15 -12.97
C HIS A 248 -9.05 -19.89 -12.97
N LYS A 249 -8.73 -19.38 -14.17
CA LYS A 249 -8.11 -18.06 -14.32
C LYS A 249 -9.18 -16.97 -14.19
N LEU A 250 -9.10 -16.18 -13.12
CA LEU A 250 -9.98 -15.05 -12.84
C LEU A 250 -9.31 -13.74 -13.25
N THR A 251 -10.08 -12.68 -13.45
CA THR A 251 -9.56 -11.32 -13.60
C THR A 251 -10.21 -10.46 -12.53
N THR A 252 -9.36 -9.70 -11.82
CA THR A 252 -9.74 -8.87 -10.68
C THR A 252 -9.65 -7.40 -11.06
N PHE A 253 -10.67 -6.61 -10.72
CA PHE A 253 -10.62 -5.16 -10.71
C PHE A 253 -10.67 -4.66 -9.28
N TYR A 254 -9.69 -3.85 -8.89
CA TYR A 254 -9.69 -3.12 -7.63
C TYR A 254 -9.79 -1.61 -7.87
N PHE A 255 -10.13 -0.88 -6.82
CA PHE A 255 -9.80 0.53 -6.71
C PHE A 255 -9.14 0.86 -5.38
N SER A 256 -8.43 1.98 -5.38
CA SER A 256 -8.05 2.73 -4.20
C SER A 256 -8.29 4.22 -4.45
N LEU A 257 -8.34 5.02 -3.37
CA LEU A 257 -8.36 6.47 -3.50
C LEU A 257 -6.93 6.98 -3.58
N ASP A 258 -6.60 7.69 -4.66
CA ASP A 258 -5.27 8.27 -4.83
C ASP A 258 -5.05 9.42 -3.83
N ASP A 259 -6.11 10.12 -3.41
CA ASP A 259 -6.06 11.21 -2.43
C ASP A 259 -5.79 10.78 -0.98
N LEU A 260 -5.37 9.54 -0.75
CA LEU A 260 -4.95 9.07 0.57
C LEU A 260 -3.45 9.29 0.79
N PRO A 261 -3.03 9.71 2.00
CA PRO A 261 -1.62 9.81 2.36
C PRO A 261 -0.85 8.52 2.10
N SER A 262 0.41 8.63 1.64
CA SER A 262 1.22 7.46 1.26
C SER A 262 1.40 6.44 2.40
N ARG A 263 1.44 6.89 3.66
CA ARG A 263 1.49 6.01 4.84
C ARG A 263 0.26 5.09 4.95
N HIS A 264 -0.92 5.57 4.58
CA HIS A 264 -2.15 4.78 4.62
C HIS A 264 -2.30 3.94 3.35
N SER A 265 -1.86 4.46 2.20
CA SER A 265 -1.91 3.75 0.93
C SER A 265 -1.08 2.46 0.94
N SER A 266 -0.06 2.35 1.80
CA SER A 266 0.71 1.11 2.00
C SER A 266 -0.14 -0.10 2.49
N SER A 267 -1.29 0.15 3.11
CA SER A 267 -2.14 -0.89 3.70
C SER A 267 -3.01 -1.62 2.67
N LEU A 268 -3.14 -2.95 2.79
CA LEU A 268 -4.07 -3.74 1.97
C LEU A 268 -5.55 -3.49 2.29
N ARG A 269 -5.84 -2.77 3.39
CA ARG A 269 -7.21 -2.41 3.82
C ARG A 269 -7.85 -1.36 2.92
N VAL A 270 -7.03 -0.54 2.25
CA VAL A 270 -7.49 0.51 1.33
C VAL A 270 -7.50 0.09 -0.14
N VAL A 271 -7.41 -1.22 -0.38
CA VAL A 271 -7.55 -1.84 -1.71
C VAL A 271 -8.86 -2.60 -1.74
N TYR A 272 -9.80 -2.11 -2.54
CA TYR A 272 -11.19 -2.56 -2.55
C TYR A 272 -11.53 -3.27 -3.86
N LEU A 273 -12.17 -4.44 -3.79
CA LEU A 273 -12.60 -5.19 -4.96
C LEU A 273 -13.83 -4.52 -5.60
N LEU A 274 -13.82 -4.38 -6.92
CA LEU A 274 -14.94 -3.86 -7.71
C LEU A 274 -15.62 -4.93 -8.53
N LEU A 275 -14.83 -5.69 -9.30
CA LEU A 275 -15.37 -6.61 -10.28
C LEU A 275 -14.48 -7.86 -10.35
N LEU A 276 -15.13 -9.03 -10.40
CA LEU A 276 -14.48 -10.33 -10.48
C LEU A 276 -15.20 -11.22 -11.49
N TYR A 277 -14.46 -11.72 -12.48
CA TYR A 277 -14.99 -12.58 -13.54
C TYR A 277 -13.93 -13.60 -14.02
N TYR A 278 -14.33 -14.57 -14.85
CA TYR A 278 -13.37 -15.50 -15.46
C TYR A 278 -12.72 -14.87 -16.70
N LYS A 279 -11.39 -15.00 -16.83
CA LYS A 279 -10.63 -14.39 -17.94
C LYS A 279 -11.21 -14.71 -19.32
N LYS A 280 -11.59 -15.97 -19.56
CA LYS A 280 -12.19 -16.43 -20.83
C LYS A 280 -13.45 -15.66 -21.22
N ASP A 281 -14.22 -15.18 -20.23
CA ASP A 281 -15.47 -14.46 -20.49
C ASP A 281 -15.20 -13.09 -21.10
N PHE A 282 -14.01 -12.53 -20.90
CA PHE A 282 -13.59 -11.24 -21.44
C PHE A 282 -13.25 -11.27 -22.94
N GLU A 283 -12.99 -12.45 -23.51
CA GLU A 283 -12.56 -12.56 -24.91
C GLU A 283 -13.68 -12.16 -25.88
N ASP A 284 -14.94 -12.39 -25.49
CA ASP A 284 -16.12 -11.99 -26.25
C ASP A 284 -16.52 -10.53 -25.98
N GLN A 285 -16.71 -9.76 -27.06
CA GLN A 285 -17.00 -8.33 -26.98
C GLN A 285 -18.35 -8.01 -26.33
N ASN A 286 -19.36 -8.86 -26.54
CA ASN A 286 -20.68 -8.68 -25.93
C ASN A 286 -20.61 -8.92 -24.42
N ASN A 287 -19.90 -9.97 -23.99
CA ASN A 287 -19.61 -10.21 -22.58
C ASN A 287 -18.86 -9.04 -21.95
N ARG A 288 -17.83 -8.47 -22.60
CA ARG A 288 -17.11 -7.27 -22.09
C ARG A 288 -18.08 -6.13 -21.78
N ARG A 289 -19.00 -5.85 -22.71
CA ARG A 289 -20.00 -4.78 -22.55
C ARG A 289 -20.90 -5.03 -21.33
N ILE A 290 -21.36 -6.26 -21.14
CA ILE A 290 -22.23 -6.65 -20.02
C ILE A 290 -21.47 -6.59 -18.69
N LEU A 291 -20.21 -7.06 -18.65
CA LEU A 291 -19.35 -7.04 -17.45
C LEU A 291 -19.15 -5.61 -16.92
N PHE A 292 -18.93 -4.65 -17.81
CA PHE A 292 -18.67 -3.26 -17.44
C PHE A 292 -19.90 -2.37 -17.37
N GLU A 293 -21.09 -2.86 -17.68
CA GLU A 293 -22.30 -2.04 -17.73
C GLU A 293 -22.56 -1.33 -16.41
N GLN A 294 -22.59 -2.09 -15.30
CA GLN A 294 -22.88 -1.53 -13.98
C GLN A 294 -21.73 -0.66 -13.46
N LEU A 295 -20.47 -1.11 -13.59
CA LEU A 295 -19.31 -0.31 -13.19
C LEU A 295 -19.28 1.02 -13.96
N GLY A 296 -19.59 0.99 -15.26
CA GLY A 296 -19.64 2.18 -16.09
C GLY A 296 -20.79 3.12 -15.75
N GLN A 297 -21.95 2.60 -15.35
CA GLN A 297 -23.05 3.42 -14.84
C GLN A 297 -22.64 4.16 -13.56
N ASP A 298 -22.09 3.44 -12.58
CA ASP A 298 -21.68 4.03 -11.30
C ASP A 298 -20.57 5.08 -11.53
N LEU A 299 -19.54 4.79 -12.33
CA LEU A 299 -18.47 5.74 -12.64
C LEU A 299 -18.97 6.99 -13.38
N ARG A 300 -19.85 6.84 -14.38
CA ARG A 300 -20.45 8.01 -15.07
C ARG A 300 -21.29 8.86 -14.13
N SER A 301 -22.04 8.23 -13.22
CA SER A 301 -22.81 8.95 -12.21
C SER A 301 -21.87 9.72 -11.28
N LEU A 302 -20.82 9.08 -10.77
CA LEU A 302 -19.85 9.74 -9.88
C LEU A 302 -19.07 10.89 -10.55
N GLU A 303 -18.85 10.85 -11.86
CA GLU A 303 -18.22 11.94 -12.60
C GLU A 303 -19.14 13.16 -12.77
N ASN A 304 -20.45 12.93 -12.88
CA ASN A 304 -21.41 13.93 -13.37
C ASN A 304 -22.38 14.42 -12.31
N ASP A 305 -22.93 13.49 -11.53
CA ASP A 305 -24.00 13.72 -10.55
C ASP A 305 -23.43 14.18 -9.21
N ASP A 306 -24.21 14.97 -8.48
CA ASP A 306 -23.84 15.47 -7.16
C ASP A 306 -23.96 14.35 -6.10
N LEU A 307 -22.84 13.82 -5.62
CA LEU A 307 -22.84 12.92 -4.47
C LEU A 307 -22.62 13.70 -3.18
N ILE A 308 -23.60 13.63 -2.27
CA ILE A 308 -23.47 14.22 -0.93
C ILE A 308 -22.89 13.15 0.00
N LEU A 309 -21.63 13.35 0.40
CA LEU A 309 -20.95 12.43 1.30
C LEU A 309 -21.44 12.59 2.75
N PRO A 310 -21.39 11.53 3.57
CA PRO A 310 -21.69 11.62 4.99
C PRO A 310 -20.79 12.66 5.67
N GLY A 311 -21.41 13.62 6.37
CA GLY A 311 -20.68 14.67 7.09
C GLY A 311 -20.24 15.89 6.26
N ASP A 312 -20.41 15.87 4.93
CA ASP A 312 -20.11 17.00 4.05
C ASP A 312 -21.34 17.36 3.20
N LYS A 313 -21.81 18.60 3.30
CA LYS A 313 -22.97 19.08 2.52
C LYS A 313 -22.57 19.55 1.13
N THR A 314 -21.28 19.60 0.81
CA THR A 314 -20.81 20.01 -0.50
C THR A 314 -20.88 18.83 -1.49
N PRO A 315 -21.39 19.05 -2.71
CA PRO A 315 -21.34 18.04 -3.75
C PRO A 315 -19.90 17.56 -3.98
N THR A 316 -19.72 16.25 -3.93
CA THR A 316 -18.44 15.57 -4.20
C THR A 316 -18.56 14.78 -5.50
N TYR A 317 -17.49 14.76 -6.28
CA TYR A 317 -17.41 14.01 -7.54
C TYR A 317 -16.20 13.09 -7.53
N PHE A 318 -16.24 12.02 -8.31
CA PHE A 318 -15.12 11.10 -8.45
C PHE A 318 -14.75 10.95 -9.92
N THR A 319 -13.46 10.86 -10.18
CA THR A 319 -12.91 10.66 -11.53
C THR A 319 -11.76 9.68 -11.48
N ILE A 320 -11.51 8.97 -12.59
CA ILE A 320 -10.38 8.05 -12.67
C ILE A 320 -9.09 8.87 -12.80
N SER A 321 -8.07 8.58 -11.98
CA SER A 321 -6.71 9.08 -12.22
C SER A 321 -5.98 8.18 -13.21
N THR A 322 -5.84 6.90 -12.87
CA THR A 322 -5.11 5.91 -13.66
C THR A 322 -5.74 4.52 -13.54
N LEU A 323 -5.51 3.69 -14.55
CA LEU A 323 -5.75 2.25 -14.53
C LEU A 323 -4.39 1.53 -14.58
N CYS A 324 -3.94 1.07 -13.43
CA CYS A 324 -2.68 0.35 -13.28
C CYS A 324 -2.87 -1.12 -13.64
N ALA A 325 -1.99 -1.65 -14.48
CA ALA A 325 -2.04 -3.03 -14.95
C ALA A 325 -0.65 -3.44 -15.44
N ASP A 326 -0.38 -4.74 -15.51
CA ASP A 326 0.82 -5.23 -16.18
C ASP A 326 0.75 -4.91 -17.69
N ASN A 327 1.85 -5.08 -18.42
CA ASN A 327 1.89 -4.74 -19.83
C ASN A 327 0.81 -5.47 -20.65
N LEU A 328 0.55 -6.74 -20.37
CA LEU A 328 -0.43 -7.51 -21.15
C LEU A 328 -1.87 -7.05 -20.88
N ALA A 329 -2.25 -6.87 -19.62
CA ALA A 329 -3.58 -6.40 -19.24
C ALA A 329 -3.79 -4.92 -19.62
N ALA A 330 -2.77 -4.06 -19.51
CA ALA A 330 -2.86 -2.67 -19.98
C ALA A 330 -3.11 -2.59 -21.50
N HIS A 331 -2.44 -3.43 -22.28
CA HIS A 331 -2.67 -3.52 -23.72
C HIS A 331 -4.08 -4.05 -24.04
N GLU A 332 -4.54 -5.08 -23.34
CA GLU A 332 -5.88 -5.64 -23.52
C GLU A 332 -6.99 -4.63 -23.16
N LEU A 333 -6.89 -3.95 -22.02
CA LEU A 333 -7.88 -2.96 -21.59
C LEU A 333 -7.79 -1.66 -22.41
N GLY A 334 -6.60 -1.32 -22.91
CA GLY A 334 -6.36 -0.19 -23.79
C GLY A 334 -6.77 -0.40 -25.24
N GLY A 335 -7.03 -1.64 -25.67
CA GLY A 335 -7.37 -1.99 -27.05
C GLY A 335 -6.16 -2.08 -28.00
N PHE A 336 -4.95 -2.22 -27.47
CA PHE A 336 -3.70 -2.32 -28.23
C PHE A 336 -3.38 -3.77 -28.64
N THR A 337 -2.32 -3.95 -29.44
CA THR A 337 -1.79 -5.27 -29.80
C THR A 337 -1.21 -6.01 -28.58
N ARG A 338 -1.64 -7.25 -28.37
CA ARG A 338 -1.14 -8.10 -27.28
C ARG A 338 0.14 -8.88 -27.67
N THR A 339 0.64 -8.69 -28.88
CA THR A 339 1.84 -9.35 -29.39
C THR A 339 3.03 -8.40 -29.34
N PHE A 340 3.99 -8.69 -28.45
CA PHE A 340 5.14 -7.81 -28.20
C PHE A 340 6.35 -8.06 -29.13
N THR A 341 6.27 -9.04 -30.02
CA THR A 341 7.43 -9.54 -30.79
C THR A 341 7.38 -9.24 -32.29
N THR A 342 6.24 -8.74 -32.81
CA THR A 342 6.02 -8.68 -34.27
C THR A 342 5.53 -7.34 -34.82
N SER A 343 5.16 -6.38 -33.98
CA SER A 343 4.66 -5.07 -34.45
C SER A 343 4.98 -3.93 -33.47
N TYR A 344 4.19 -2.84 -33.54
CA TYR A 344 4.21 -1.71 -32.59
C TYR A 344 3.76 -2.14 -31.19
N PHE A 345 4.71 -2.68 -30.44
CA PHE A 345 4.50 -3.25 -29.11
C PHE A 345 4.35 -2.19 -28.01
N CYS A 346 4.80 -0.96 -28.23
CA CYS A 346 4.79 0.10 -27.22
C CYS A 346 3.46 0.88 -27.25
N ARG A 347 2.84 1.05 -26.08
CA ARG A 347 1.63 1.90 -25.92
C ARG A 347 1.95 3.40 -25.83
N TYR A 348 3.22 3.77 -25.78
CA TYR A 348 3.67 5.16 -25.63
C TYR A 348 4.24 5.77 -26.91
N CYS A 349 4.75 4.96 -27.83
CA CYS A 349 5.33 5.42 -29.10
C CYS A 349 5.02 4.45 -30.25
N PHE A 350 5.37 4.87 -31.47
CA PHE A 350 5.31 4.07 -32.70
C PHE A 350 6.65 3.42 -33.04
N THR A 351 7.35 2.86 -32.06
CA THR A 351 8.55 2.07 -32.34
C THR A 351 8.16 0.68 -32.82
N HIS A 352 8.68 0.27 -33.98
CA HIS A 352 8.53 -1.09 -34.47
C HIS A 352 9.53 -2.01 -33.75
N HIS A 353 9.14 -3.28 -33.49
CA HIS A 353 10.00 -4.25 -32.79
C HIS A 353 11.40 -4.39 -33.39
N HIS A 354 11.51 -4.40 -34.73
CA HIS A 354 12.79 -4.48 -35.44
C HIS A 354 13.73 -3.29 -35.18
N ASP A 355 13.17 -2.08 -35.01
CA ASP A 355 13.96 -0.85 -34.87
C ASP A 355 14.43 -0.63 -33.43
N MET A 356 13.81 -1.34 -32.48
CA MET A 356 14.04 -1.17 -31.04
C MET A 356 15.52 -1.28 -30.65
N LYS A 357 16.29 -2.17 -31.29
CA LYS A 357 17.74 -2.37 -31.00
C LYS A 357 18.61 -1.15 -31.37
N HIS A 358 18.07 -0.19 -32.13
CA HIS A 358 18.77 1.02 -32.56
C HIS A 358 18.28 2.28 -31.84
N ILE A 359 17.37 2.11 -30.88
CA ILE A 359 16.74 3.20 -30.13
C ILE A 359 17.25 3.14 -28.68
N TYR A 360 17.89 4.22 -28.27
CA TYR A 360 18.42 4.43 -26.93
C TYR A 360 18.01 5.78 -26.33
N LYS A 361 17.36 6.66 -27.11
CA LYS A 361 16.75 7.92 -26.64
C LYS A 361 15.26 7.96 -26.94
N GLU A 362 14.48 8.56 -26.04
CA GLU A 362 13.05 8.81 -26.30
C GLU A 362 12.86 9.73 -27.51
N SER A 363 13.77 10.68 -27.75
CA SER A 363 13.72 11.61 -28.89
C SER A 363 13.89 10.94 -30.26
N GLN A 364 14.35 9.68 -30.30
CA GLN A 364 14.40 8.86 -31.52
C GLN A 364 13.06 8.18 -31.83
N THR A 365 12.08 8.30 -30.93
CA THR A 365 10.76 7.66 -31.07
C THR A 365 9.70 8.68 -31.47
N LEU A 366 8.67 8.21 -32.18
CA LEU A 366 7.47 9.00 -32.43
C LEU A 366 6.43 8.72 -31.34
N ILE A 367 6.16 9.69 -30.48
CA ILE A 367 5.24 9.55 -29.34
C ILE A 367 3.78 9.50 -29.79
N ARG A 368 3.00 8.60 -29.19
CA ARG A 368 1.55 8.54 -29.37
C ARG A 368 0.87 9.69 -28.63
N THR A 369 -0.03 10.40 -29.31
CA THR A 369 -0.92 11.41 -28.70
C THR A 369 -2.36 10.91 -28.70
N ALA A 370 -3.20 11.44 -27.80
CA ALA A 370 -4.62 11.10 -27.76
C ALA A 370 -5.32 11.36 -29.11
N GLU A 371 -5.05 12.52 -29.70
CA GLU A 371 -5.56 12.89 -31.03
C GLU A 371 -5.13 11.89 -32.13
N SER A 372 -3.83 11.55 -32.20
CA SER A 372 -3.33 10.59 -33.19
C SER A 372 -3.96 9.21 -33.00
N HIS A 373 -4.17 8.79 -31.75
CA HIS A 373 -4.78 7.52 -31.41
C HIS A 373 -6.24 7.47 -31.86
N ASP A 374 -7.01 8.52 -31.63
CA ASP A 374 -8.42 8.59 -32.02
C ASP A 374 -8.62 8.55 -33.54
N ILE A 375 -7.75 9.23 -34.30
CA ILE A 375 -7.75 9.19 -35.76
C ILE A 375 -7.45 7.76 -36.26
N GLN A 376 -6.45 7.11 -35.67
CA GLN A 376 -6.04 5.75 -36.05
C GLN A 376 -7.09 4.70 -35.68
N LEU A 377 -7.72 4.83 -34.52
CA LEU A 377 -8.80 3.94 -34.08
C LEU A 377 -9.96 4.01 -35.07
N LYS A 378 -10.41 5.21 -35.45
CA LYS A 378 -11.47 5.39 -36.46
C LYS A 378 -11.09 4.77 -37.81
N HIS A 379 -9.81 4.87 -38.21
CA HIS A 379 -9.34 4.22 -39.43
C HIS A 379 -9.42 2.69 -39.31
N VAL A 380 -8.95 2.12 -38.21
CA VAL A 380 -8.99 0.67 -37.95
C VAL A 380 -10.41 0.12 -37.88
N GLU A 381 -11.36 0.88 -37.32
CA GLU A 381 -12.78 0.51 -37.31
C GLU A 381 -13.37 0.42 -38.72
N ASN A 382 -12.94 1.30 -39.62
CA ASN A 382 -13.35 1.28 -41.03
C ASN A 382 -12.58 0.25 -41.87
N VAL A 383 -11.31 0.00 -41.53
CA VAL A 383 -10.38 -0.88 -42.25
C VAL A 383 -9.71 -1.85 -41.27
N PRO A 384 -10.39 -2.93 -40.86
CA PRO A 384 -9.88 -3.86 -39.83
C PRO A 384 -8.60 -4.62 -40.22
N SER A 385 -8.22 -4.63 -41.51
CA SER A 385 -6.95 -5.20 -41.97
C SER A 385 -5.73 -4.43 -41.47
N ASP A 386 -5.90 -3.16 -41.09
CA ASP A 386 -4.80 -2.25 -40.78
C ASP A 386 -4.46 -2.20 -39.28
N LYS A 387 -5.01 -3.13 -38.48
CA LYS A 387 -4.72 -3.22 -37.02
C LYS A 387 -3.22 -3.28 -36.72
N SER A 388 -2.49 -4.06 -37.50
CA SER A 388 -1.03 -4.22 -37.36
C SER A 388 -0.24 -2.95 -37.75
N MET A 389 -0.80 -2.10 -38.60
CA MET A 389 -0.18 -0.84 -39.04
C MET A 389 -0.05 0.18 -37.91
N TYR A 390 -0.97 0.16 -36.95
CA TYR A 390 -0.97 1.11 -35.82
C TYR A 390 -0.72 0.45 -34.46
N GLY A 391 -0.77 -0.90 -34.40
CA GLY A 391 -0.73 -1.64 -33.14
C GLY A 391 -1.98 -1.44 -32.29
N ILE A 392 -3.12 -1.13 -32.92
CA ILE A 392 -4.43 -0.90 -32.28
C ILE A 392 -5.40 -1.94 -32.82
N ASN A 393 -6.07 -2.67 -31.93
CA ASN A 393 -6.98 -3.76 -32.28
C ASN A 393 -8.45 -3.35 -32.24
N GLU A 394 -8.82 -2.54 -31.25
CA GLU A 394 -10.19 -2.11 -30.97
C GLU A 394 -10.19 -0.92 -30.01
N ALA A 395 -11.37 -0.36 -29.74
CA ALA A 395 -11.54 0.68 -28.73
C ALA A 395 -11.26 0.13 -27.32
N SER A 396 -10.79 1.01 -26.42
CA SER A 396 -10.56 0.62 -25.03
C SER A 396 -11.83 0.10 -24.36
N ALA A 397 -11.66 -0.87 -23.48
CA ALA A 397 -12.73 -1.42 -22.65
C ALA A 397 -13.38 -0.37 -21.73
N LEU A 398 -12.70 0.74 -21.41
CA LEU A 398 -13.22 1.83 -20.58
C LEU A 398 -13.58 3.09 -21.39
N SER A 399 -13.72 2.98 -22.72
CA SER A 399 -14.09 4.09 -23.60
C SER A 399 -15.44 4.77 -23.26
N PHE A 400 -16.26 4.13 -22.41
CA PHE A 400 -17.52 4.67 -21.93
C PHE A 400 -17.38 5.70 -20.78
N ILE A 401 -16.16 6.00 -20.34
CA ILE A 401 -15.84 6.99 -19.30
C ILE A 401 -15.17 8.22 -19.91
N SER A 402 -15.65 9.41 -19.56
CA SER A 402 -15.20 10.66 -20.16
C SER A 402 -13.79 11.08 -19.73
N SER A 403 -13.40 10.75 -18.49
CA SER A 403 -12.05 10.99 -17.98
C SER A 403 -11.00 10.00 -18.44
N PHE A 404 -11.41 8.87 -19.05
CA PHE A 404 -10.50 7.80 -19.40
C PHE A 404 -10.08 7.88 -20.87
N HIS A 405 -8.78 7.90 -21.12
CA HIS A 405 -8.24 7.71 -22.46
C HIS A 405 -6.97 6.83 -22.38
N PRO A 406 -6.82 5.77 -23.22
CA PRO A 406 -5.74 4.79 -23.08
C PRO A 406 -4.33 5.40 -23.10
N ILE A 407 -4.11 6.47 -23.87
CA ILE A 407 -2.81 7.17 -23.94
C ILE A 407 -2.49 7.99 -22.67
N THR A 408 -3.49 8.43 -21.91
CA THR A 408 -3.32 9.33 -20.76
C THR A 408 -3.69 8.69 -19.42
N SER A 409 -4.28 7.51 -19.41
CA SER A 409 -4.79 6.85 -18.20
C SER A 409 -4.16 5.49 -17.92
N LEU A 410 -3.22 5.00 -18.77
CA LEU A 410 -2.49 3.75 -18.59
C LEU A 410 -0.99 4.00 -18.24
N PRO A 411 -0.65 4.18 -16.95
CA PRO A 411 0.73 4.41 -16.53
C PRO A 411 1.64 3.17 -16.75
N PRO A 412 2.97 3.34 -16.67
CA PRO A 412 3.90 2.22 -16.66
C PRO A 412 3.82 1.49 -15.32
N ASP A 413 4.16 0.21 -15.34
CA ASP A 413 4.39 -0.54 -14.12
C ASP A 413 5.88 -0.82 -13.99
N LEU A 414 6.58 0.05 -13.26
CA LEU A 414 8.03 -0.04 -13.10
C LEU A 414 8.50 -1.42 -12.64
N MET A 415 7.69 -2.14 -11.86
CA MET A 415 8.06 -3.47 -11.39
C MET A 415 7.99 -4.49 -12.49
N HIS A 416 6.87 -4.61 -13.20
CA HIS A 416 6.73 -5.57 -14.29
C HIS A 416 7.53 -5.18 -15.55
N ASP A 417 7.78 -3.88 -15.73
CA ASP A 417 8.52 -3.30 -16.85
C ASP A 417 10.03 -3.48 -16.65
N ALA A 418 10.56 -3.34 -15.43
CA ALA A 418 11.99 -3.51 -15.17
C ALA A 418 12.38 -4.91 -14.64
N MET A 419 11.47 -5.61 -13.97
CA MET A 419 11.73 -6.90 -13.30
C MET A 419 10.71 -7.97 -13.72
N GLU A 420 11.18 -9.11 -14.25
CA GLU A 420 10.30 -10.21 -14.66
C GLU A 420 10.14 -11.27 -13.56
N GLY A 421 8.98 -11.92 -13.42
CA GLY A 421 8.80 -13.06 -12.50
C GLY A 421 8.41 -12.64 -11.08
N LYS A 422 8.95 -13.30 -10.04
CA LYS A 422 8.65 -12.94 -8.64
C LYS A 422 9.32 -11.61 -8.25
N THR A 423 8.65 -10.53 -8.59
CA THR A 423 9.20 -9.17 -8.62
C THR A 423 9.80 -8.72 -7.29
N MET A 424 9.16 -9.01 -6.16
CA MET A 424 9.69 -8.62 -4.84
C MET A 424 11.00 -9.34 -4.47
N GLU A 425 11.14 -10.63 -4.82
CA GLU A 425 12.36 -11.39 -4.56
C GLU A 425 13.53 -10.82 -5.39
N LYS A 426 13.27 -10.48 -6.66
CA LYS A 426 14.27 -9.84 -7.53
C LYS A 426 14.61 -8.42 -7.09
N TYR A 427 13.63 -7.64 -6.62
CA TYR A 427 13.88 -6.32 -6.06
C TYR A 427 14.76 -6.41 -4.81
N CYS A 428 14.45 -7.35 -3.92
CA CYS A 428 15.28 -7.64 -2.75
C CYS A 428 16.69 -8.04 -3.16
N LEU A 429 16.85 -8.93 -4.15
CA LEU A 429 18.17 -9.29 -4.68
C LEU A 429 18.88 -8.06 -5.26
N PHE A 430 18.22 -7.28 -6.12
CA PHE A 430 18.77 -6.08 -6.74
C PHE A 430 19.30 -5.09 -5.70
N LEU A 431 18.58 -4.87 -4.61
CA LEU A 431 19.01 -3.99 -3.52
C LEU A 431 20.14 -4.57 -2.65
N ASN A 432 20.22 -5.89 -2.49
CA ASN A 432 21.17 -6.55 -1.58
C ASN A 432 22.41 -7.13 -2.27
N LEU A 433 22.40 -7.19 -3.61
CA LEU A 433 23.48 -7.76 -4.42
C LEU A 433 24.86 -7.19 -4.07
N PRO A 434 25.05 -5.86 -3.86
CA PRO A 434 26.38 -5.33 -3.57
C PRO A 434 26.95 -5.84 -2.25
N PHE A 435 26.09 -6.03 -1.23
CA PHE A 435 26.50 -6.57 0.07
C PHE A 435 26.79 -8.07 0.00
N MET A 436 26.01 -8.83 -0.79
CA MET A 436 26.30 -10.24 -1.04
C MET A 436 27.66 -10.44 -1.73
N LEU A 437 28.08 -9.45 -2.54
CA LEU A 437 29.31 -9.47 -3.32
C LEU A 437 30.38 -8.52 -2.74
N PHE A 438 30.24 -8.08 -1.48
CA PHE A 438 31.03 -7.00 -0.87
C PHE A 438 32.54 -7.13 -1.12
N ASN A 439 33.10 -8.33 -0.97
CA ASN A 439 34.54 -8.58 -1.11
C ASN A 439 35.06 -8.60 -2.56
N ILE A 440 34.17 -8.69 -3.55
CA ILE A 440 34.53 -8.83 -4.97
C ILE A 440 33.88 -7.79 -5.87
N VAL A 441 33.02 -6.93 -5.35
CA VAL A 441 32.22 -5.97 -6.12
C VAL A 441 33.08 -5.14 -7.08
N ASP A 442 34.22 -4.66 -6.59
CA ASP A 442 35.18 -3.84 -7.36
C ASP A 442 35.88 -4.60 -8.50
N LYS A 443 35.77 -5.93 -8.51
CA LYS A 443 36.39 -6.82 -9.50
C LYS A 443 35.39 -7.31 -10.54
N ILE A 444 34.09 -7.02 -10.39
CA ILE A 444 33.05 -7.51 -11.29
C ILE A 444 33.06 -6.68 -12.59
N PRO A 445 33.27 -7.32 -13.76
CA PRO A 445 33.16 -6.61 -15.04
C PRO A 445 31.77 -6.00 -15.22
N TYR A 446 31.72 -4.80 -15.81
CA TYR A 446 30.49 -4.09 -16.14
C TYR A 446 29.60 -3.70 -14.96
N TRP A 447 30.13 -3.68 -13.73
CA TRP A 447 29.39 -3.25 -12.53
C TRP A 447 28.80 -1.83 -12.64
N PHE A 448 29.43 -0.95 -13.42
CA PHE A 448 28.90 0.38 -13.72
C PHE A 448 27.48 0.36 -14.31
N LEU A 449 27.06 -0.71 -15.02
CA LEU A 449 25.68 -0.86 -15.49
C LEU A 449 24.70 -1.03 -14.32
N TYR A 450 25.11 -1.75 -13.29
CA TYR A 450 24.33 -1.89 -12.06
C TYR A 450 24.24 -0.54 -11.34
N GLU A 451 25.35 0.19 -11.21
CA GLU A 451 25.38 1.53 -10.60
C GLU A 451 24.45 2.51 -11.34
N LEU A 452 24.52 2.56 -12.66
CA LEU A 452 23.60 3.37 -13.48
C LEU A 452 22.14 2.98 -13.26
N LEU A 453 21.84 1.67 -13.28
CA LEU A 453 20.48 1.19 -13.04
C LEU A 453 20.00 1.53 -11.62
N ARG A 454 20.88 1.48 -10.62
CA ARG A 454 20.57 1.89 -9.24
C ARG A 454 20.24 3.37 -9.16
N GLU A 455 20.99 4.22 -9.87
CA GLU A 455 20.72 5.65 -9.91
C GLU A 455 19.36 5.98 -10.54
N ILE A 456 19.08 5.39 -11.70
CA ILE A 456 17.79 5.50 -12.39
C ILE A 456 16.67 5.04 -11.46
N TRP A 457 16.85 3.89 -10.80
CA TRP A 457 15.87 3.32 -9.91
C TRP A 457 15.57 4.23 -8.71
N ASP A 458 16.60 4.77 -8.08
CA ASP A 458 16.47 5.64 -6.91
C ASP A 458 15.69 6.93 -7.23
N MET A 459 15.85 7.45 -8.45
CA MET A 459 15.08 8.60 -8.94
C MET A 459 13.62 8.23 -9.24
N LEU A 460 13.38 7.07 -9.85
CA LEU A 460 12.03 6.59 -10.20
C LEU A 460 11.19 6.17 -8.99
N TYR A 461 11.86 5.66 -7.95
CA TYR A 461 11.23 5.17 -6.72
C TYR A 461 11.15 6.23 -5.62
N CYS A 462 11.54 7.47 -5.91
CA CYS A 462 11.44 8.60 -4.99
C CYS A 462 9.97 8.98 -4.72
N ASP A 463 9.67 9.37 -3.48
CA ASP A 463 8.34 9.85 -3.09
C ASP A 463 8.06 11.29 -3.59
N PHE A 464 9.11 12.11 -3.73
CA PHE A 464 9.03 13.50 -4.15
C PHE A 464 10.03 13.79 -5.29
N PRO A 465 9.84 13.23 -6.50
CA PRO A 465 10.67 13.51 -7.65
C PRO A 465 10.59 14.99 -8.03
N ARG A 466 11.72 15.57 -8.46
CA ARG A 466 11.79 16.97 -8.92
C ARG A 466 11.66 17.07 -10.44
N LYS A 467 11.05 18.15 -10.96
CA LYS A 467 10.92 18.40 -12.42
C LYS A 467 12.29 18.62 -13.04
N SER A 468 13.17 19.34 -12.35
CA SER A 468 14.56 19.56 -12.74
C SER A 468 15.37 18.28 -12.94
N TRP A 469 14.99 17.17 -12.30
CA TRP A 469 15.68 15.89 -12.38
C TRP A 469 15.32 15.08 -13.62
N LEU A 470 14.21 15.41 -14.28
CA LEU A 470 13.69 14.57 -15.36
C LEU A 470 14.61 14.56 -16.58
N SER A 471 15.30 15.67 -16.87
CA SER A 471 16.32 15.71 -17.92
C SER A 471 17.51 14.80 -17.59
N THR A 472 18.02 14.89 -16.35
CA THR A 472 19.10 14.01 -15.88
C THR A 472 18.67 12.53 -15.91
N LEU A 473 17.43 12.23 -15.53
CA LEU A 473 16.90 10.87 -15.60
C LEU A 473 16.85 10.36 -17.04
N GLN A 474 16.47 11.20 -18.03
CA GLN A 474 16.51 10.84 -19.44
C GLN A 474 17.94 10.53 -19.91
N GLU A 475 18.92 11.35 -19.52
CA GLU A 475 20.33 11.15 -19.88
C GLU A 475 20.89 9.85 -19.27
N LEU A 476 20.57 9.57 -17.99
CA LEU A 476 20.99 8.33 -17.33
C LEU A 476 20.37 7.09 -18.00
N ILE A 477 19.09 7.14 -18.35
CA ILE A 477 18.40 6.05 -19.05
C ILE A 477 19.00 5.83 -20.43
N GLU A 478 19.30 6.91 -21.15
CA GLU A 478 19.97 6.85 -22.44
C GLU A 478 21.33 6.15 -22.32
N GLU A 479 22.19 6.60 -21.40
CA GLU A 479 23.51 6.02 -21.17
C GLU A 479 23.40 4.53 -20.82
N PHE A 480 22.49 4.19 -19.90
CA PHE A 480 22.25 2.81 -19.52
C PHE A 480 21.82 1.93 -20.70
N ILE A 481 20.84 2.36 -21.50
CA ILE A 481 20.33 1.58 -22.64
C ILE A 481 21.40 1.43 -23.72
N GLN A 482 22.13 2.50 -24.03
CA GLN A 482 23.20 2.46 -25.03
C GLN A 482 24.30 1.47 -24.63
N LEU A 483 24.75 1.52 -23.37
CA LEU A 483 25.77 0.61 -22.84
C LEU A 483 25.24 -0.84 -22.79
N PHE A 484 24.01 -1.04 -22.34
CA PHE A 484 23.40 -2.37 -22.27
C PHE A 484 23.24 -2.99 -23.66
N GLN A 485 22.78 -2.24 -24.67
CA GLN A 485 22.70 -2.72 -26.05
C GLN A 485 24.07 -3.06 -26.64
N THR A 486 25.12 -2.31 -26.26
CA THR A 486 26.48 -2.54 -26.74
C THR A 486 27.09 -3.79 -26.12
N ILE A 487 26.88 -4.01 -24.83
CA ILE A 487 27.51 -5.11 -24.07
C ILE A 487 26.68 -6.40 -24.17
N PHE A 488 25.34 -6.29 -24.16
CA PHE A 488 24.38 -7.39 -24.13
C PHE A 488 23.28 -7.24 -25.21
N PRO A 489 23.63 -7.21 -26.51
CA PRO A 489 22.69 -6.92 -27.60
C PRO A 489 21.56 -7.96 -27.76
N GLU A 490 21.80 -9.22 -27.39
CA GLU A 490 20.82 -10.31 -27.52
C GLU A 490 19.85 -10.38 -26.33
N GLN A 491 20.13 -9.63 -25.26
CA GLN A 491 19.32 -9.59 -24.04
C GLN A 491 18.40 -8.37 -23.98
N PHE A 492 18.44 -7.49 -24.99
CA PHE A 492 17.58 -6.31 -25.05
C PHE A 492 16.16 -6.69 -25.45
N THR A 493 15.23 -6.54 -24.51
CA THR A 493 13.81 -6.91 -24.67
C THR A 493 12.91 -5.66 -24.74
N PRO A 494 11.67 -5.79 -25.25
CA PRO A 494 10.64 -4.74 -25.21
C PRO A 494 10.45 -4.07 -23.84
N LYS A 495 10.73 -4.79 -22.75
CA LYS A 495 10.67 -4.27 -21.38
C LYS A 495 11.65 -3.13 -21.13
N PHE A 496 12.89 -3.23 -21.60
CA PHE A 496 13.86 -2.15 -21.50
C PHE A 496 13.46 -0.91 -22.30
N HIS A 497 12.74 -1.09 -23.42
CA HIS A 497 12.23 0.05 -24.20
C HIS A 497 11.24 0.90 -23.40
N TYR A 498 10.41 0.31 -22.53
CA TYR A 498 9.50 1.07 -21.67
C TYR A 498 10.23 2.03 -20.73
N LEU A 499 11.48 1.73 -20.35
CA LEU A 499 12.30 2.59 -19.49
C LEU A 499 12.59 3.93 -20.17
N LEU A 500 12.71 3.99 -21.50
CA LEU A 500 12.88 5.25 -22.26
C LEU A 500 11.81 6.29 -21.93
N HIS A 501 10.61 5.82 -21.60
CA HIS A 501 9.46 6.67 -21.33
C HIS A 501 9.31 7.02 -19.84
N ALA A 502 10.14 6.49 -18.94
CA ALA A 502 9.93 6.58 -17.50
C ALA A 502 10.01 8.03 -16.97
N ALA A 503 10.93 8.84 -17.49
CA ALA A 503 11.04 10.26 -17.13
C ALA A 503 9.79 11.06 -17.55
N ARG A 504 9.37 10.94 -18.82
CA ARG A 504 8.14 11.57 -19.32
C ARG A 504 6.91 11.07 -18.58
N ASN A 505 6.83 9.78 -18.28
CA ASN A 505 5.72 9.21 -17.52
C ASN A 505 5.70 9.72 -16.06
N THR A 506 6.85 9.95 -15.44
CA THR A 506 6.93 10.61 -14.12
C THR A 506 6.39 12.04 -14.18
N ALA A 507 6.70 12.79 -15.24
CA ALA A 507 6.12 14.12 -15.48
C ALA A 507 4.60 14.08 -15.62
N LYS A 508 4.11 13.08 -16.38
CA LYS A 508 2.69 12.92 -16.74
C LYS A 508 1.80 12.47 -15.58
N TYR A 509 2.22 11.44 -14.87
CA TYR A 509 1.41 10.74 -13.86
C TYR A 509 1.77 11.11 -12.41
N GLY A 510 2.93 11.73 -12.21
CA GLY A 510 3.53 11.93 -10.89
C GLY A 510 4.44 10.76 -10.50
N PRO A 511 4.73 10.58 -9.19
CA PRO A 511 5.63 9.53 -8.74
C PRO A 511 5.15 8.15 -9.19
N LEU A 512 5.95 7.48 -10.04
CA LEU A 512 5.58 6.18 -10.60
C LEU A 512 5.50 5.09 -9.53
N LYS A 513 6.15 5.28 -8.38
CA LYS A 513 5.98 4.44 -7.18
C LYS A 513 4.50 4.27 -6.77
N ARG A 514 3.67 5.30 -6.97
CA ARG A 514 2.23 5.27 -6.64
C ARG A 514 1.43 4.43 -7.64
N GLN A 515 1.96 4.19 -8.84
CA GLN A 515 1.32 3.44 -9.93
C GLN A 515 1.73 1.95 -9.93
N MET A 516 2.52 1.52 -8.95
CA MET A 516 3.04 0.16 -8.88
C MET A 516 2.03 -0.87 -8.41
N ASN A 517 2.21 -2.09 -8.93
CA ASN A 517 1.22 -3.16 -8.78
C ASN A 517 1.43 -4.10 -7.58
N LEU A 518 2.53 -3.95 -6.83
CA LEU A 518 2.93 -4.84 -5.73
C LEU A 518 1.87 -5.02 -4.62
N ARG A 519 1.14 -3.95 -4.29
CA ARG A 519 0.09 -4.01 -3.24
C ARG A 519 -1.09 -4.86 -3.68
N TYR A 520 -1.40 -4.82 -4.97
CA TYR A 520 -2.50 -5.60 -5.53
C TYR A 520 -2.11 -7.08 -5.67
N GLU A 521 -0.85 -7.38 -6.04
CA GLU A 521 -0.30 -8.74 -5.94
C GLU A 521 -0.36 -9.29 -4.50
N ALA A 522 -0.03 -8.45 -3.51
CA ALA A 522 -0.18 -8.81 -2.10
C ALA A 522 -1.65 -9.06 -1.72
N LYS A 523 -2.61 -8.30 -2.26
CA LYS A 523 -4.06 -8.54 -2.08
C LYS A 523 -4.50 -9.85 -2.74
N HIS A 524 -3.94 -10.23 -3.89
CA HIS A 524 -4.24 -11.51 -4.55
C HIS A 524 -3.94 -12.71 -3.66
N HIS A 525 -2.88 -12.67 -2.85
CA HIS A 525 -2.58 -13.74 -1.91
C HIS A 525 -3.75 -14.04 -0.96
N LEU A 526 -4.47 -13.02 -0.51
CA LEU A 526 -5.69 -13.19 0.30
C LEU A 526 -6.79 -13.90 -0.50
N LEU A 527 -7.02 -13.51 -1.76
CA LEU A 527 -8.04 -14.15 -2.62
C LEU A 527 -7.71 -15.64 -2.86
N LYS A 528 -6.43 -15.95 -3.13
CA LYS A 528 -5.95 -17.34 -3.26
C LYS A 528 -6.14 -18.12 -1.97
N GLN A 529 -5.85 -17.53 -0.81
CA GLN A 529 -6.07 -18.16 0.49
C GLN A 529 -7.56 -18.44 0.74
N ILE A 530 -8.44 -17.49 0.44
CA ILE A 530 -9.90 -17.67 0.56
C ILE A 530 -10.35 -18.84 -0.30
N ALA A 531 -9.97 -18.86 -1.59
CA ALA A 531 -10.36 -19.92 -2.51
C ALA A 531 -9.87 -21.30 -2.03
N ASN A 532 -8.58 -21.42 -1.70
CA ASN A 532 -7.97 -22.67 -1.28
C ASN A 532 -8.51 -23.19 0.05
N ARG A 533 -8.84 -22.31 1.01
CA ARG A 533 -9.35 -22.71 2.32
C ARG A 533 -10.86 -22.97 2.34
N CYS A 534 -11.63 -22.29 1.48
CA CYS A 534 -13.08 -22.52 1.41
C CYS A 534 -13.43 -23.80 0.66
N ASP A 535 -12.55 -24.26 -0.26
CA ASP A 535 -12.72 -25.47 -1.06
C ASP A 535 -14.10 -25.55 -1.76
N ASN A 536 -14.65 -24.40 -2.15
CA ASN A 536 -15.93 -24.28 -2.85
C ASN A 536 -15.74 -23.60 -4.20
N PHE A 537 -15.59 -24.42 -5.23
CA PHE A 537 -15.34 -23.99 -6.61
C PHE A 537 -16.60 -23.96 -7.49
N ILE A 538 -17.80 -24.23 -6.95
CA ILE A 538 -19.06 -24.23 -7.71
C ILE A 538 -19.30 -22.84 -8.33
N ASN A 539 -19.18 -21.81 -7.49
CA ASN A 539 -19.25 -20.42 -7.92
C ASN A 539 -18.14 -19.64 -7.22
N LEU A 540 -16.93 -19.86 -7.73
CA LEU A 540 -15.71 -19.29 -7.16
C LEU A 540 -15.73 -17.74 -7.11
N PRO A 541 -16.16 -17.02 -8.18
CA PRO A 541 -16.30 -15.57 -8.13
C PRO A 541 -17.22 -15.09 -6.99
N TYR A 542 -18.37 -15.74 -6.77
CA TYR A 542 -19.27 -15.38 -5.67
C TYR A 542 -18.61 -15.60 -4.31
N THR A 543 -18.02 -16.78 -4.11
CA THR A 543 -17.37 -17.15 -2.85
C THR A 543 -16.30 -16.13 -2.49
N ILE A 544 -15.42 -15.77 -3.44
CA ILE A 544 -14.35 -14.78 -3.20
C ILE A 544 -14.94 -13.40 -2.92
N SER A 545 -15.81 -12.87 -3.79
CA SER A 545 -16.36 -11.52 -3.63
C SER A 545 -17.10 -11.35 -2.31
N LYS A 546 -17.90 -12.35 -1.91
CA LYS A 546 -18.62 -12.38 -0.64
C LYS A 546 -17.65 -12.35 0.56
N ARG A 547 -16.61 -13.19 0.54
CA ARG A 547 -15.64 -13.28 1.63
C ARG A 547 -14.80 -12.02 1.75
N ILE A 548 -14.43 -11.39 0.63
CA ILE A 548 -13.75 -10.10 0.63
C ILE A 548 -14.66 -9.01 1.23
N GLN A 549 -15.95 -8.97 0.88
CA GLN A 549 -16.88 -8.02 1.48
C GLN A 549 -17.09 -8.24 2.98
N LEU A 550 -17.19 -9.50 3.45
CA LEU A 550 -17.23 -9.80 4.89
C LEU A 550 -15.95 -9.35 5.61
N ARG A 551 -14.79 -9.55 4.99
CA ARG A 551 -13.52 -9.07 5.55
C ARG A 551 -13.46 -7.55 5.59
N GLN A 552 -13.93 -6.88 4.55
CA GLN A 552 -14.00 -5.42 4.52
C GLN A 552 -14.94 -4.88 5.60
N CYS A 553 -16.08 -5.54 5.83
CA CYS A 553 -16.95 -5.21 6.95
C CYS A 553 -16.18 -5.28 8.26
N TYR A 554 -15.51 -6.40 8.52
CA TYR A 554 -14.66 -6.59 9.68
C TYR A 554 -13.62 -5.47 9.85
N GLU A 555 -12.94 -5.09 8.77
CA GLU A 555 -11.92 -4.04 8.78
C GLU A 555 -12.51 -2.64 9.03
N LEU A 556 -13.82 -2.44 8.76
CA LEU A 556 -14.56 -1.19 8.98
C LEU A 556 -15.48 -1.21 10.22
N ILE A 557 -15.50 -2.27 11.03
CA ILE A 557 -16.36 -2.33 12.24
C ILE A 557 -15.96 -1.26 13.25
N ASP A 558 -14.66 -1.02 13.40
CA ASP A 558 -14.16 -0.03 14.35
C ASP A 558 -14.45 1.41 13.83
N GLU A 559 -14.48 2.39 14.75
CA GLU A 559 -14.75 3.79 14.40
C GLU A 559 -13.70 4.40 13.46
N ASN A 560 -12.49 3.83 13.45
CA ASN A 560 -11.36 4.34 12.69
C ASN A 560 -10.95 3.33 11.62
N VAL A 561 -10.88 3.75 10.35
CA VAL A 561 -10.38 2.94 9.23
C VAL A 561 -8.89 2.66 9.38
N PHE A 562 -8.12 3.67 9.80
CA PHE A 562 -6.66 3.60 9.82
C PHE A 562 -6.08 3.22 11.18
N LYS A 563 -6.81 3.46 12.28
CA LYS A 563 -6.29 3.12 13.62
C LYS A 563 -6.51 1.65 13.92
N LEU A 564 -5.46 0.85 13.72
CA LEU A 564 -5.13 -0.10 14.77
C LEU A 564 -4.68 0.74 15.96
N ASN A 565 -5.45 0.80 17.05
CA ASN A 565 -5.01 1.40 18.33
C ASN A 565 -3.52 1.15 18.52
N ASN A 566 -2.70 2.19 18.77
CA ASN A 566 -1.24 2.08 18.93
C ASN A 566 -0.88 0.76 19.62
N VAL A 567 -0.42 -0.22 18.84
CA VAL A 567 -0.14 -1.55 19.37
C VAL A 567 1.30 -1.50 19.81
N SER A 568 1.57 -1.84 21.06
CA SER A 568 2.94 -1.92 21.55
C SER A 568 3.25 -3.33 22.04
N GLY A 569 4.55 -3.64 22.07
CA GLY A 569 5.01 -4.81 22.80
C GLY A 569 4.77 -4.66 24.30
N LYS A 570 5.05 -5.73 25.06
CA LYS A 570 4.87 -5.75 26.53
C LYS A 570 5.41 -4.48 27.20
N ILE A 571 4.51 -3.78 27.90
CA ILE A 571 4.82 -2.55 28.62
C ILE A 571 5.61 -2.88 29.89
N HIS A 572 6.75 -2.24 30.05
CA HIS A 572 7.55 -2.27 31.27
C HIS A 572 7.46 -0.90 31.93
N THR A 573 6.61 -0.78 32.95
CA THR A 573 6.49 0.46 33.74
C THR A 573 7.67 0.56 34.69
N ARG A 574 8.45 1.65 34.62
CA ARG A 574 9.51 1.94 35.59
C ARG A 574 9.18 3.21 36.35
N ARG A 575 9.21 3.17 37.69
CA ARG A 575 9.16 4.38 38.52
C ARG A 575 10.50 5.10 38.47
N LYS A 576 10.43 6.43 38.43
CA LYS A 576 11.44 7.50 38.27
C LYS A 576 12.90 7.29 38.74
N ILE A 577 13.18 6.37 39.67
CA ILE A 577 14.45 6.30 40.41
C ILE A 577 15.51 5.41 39.70
N THR A 578 15.12 4.64 38.67
CA THR A 578 16.01 3.73 37.92
C THR A 578 16.03 4.00 36.41
N VAL A 579 15.89 5.28 36.05
CA VAL A 579 15.90 5.74 34.66
C VAL A 579 17.27 6.39 34.40
N ASN A 580 17.96 5.94 33.34
CA ASN A 580 19.31 6.38 32.96
C ASN A 580 19.39 7.92 32.84
N GLN A 581 20.50 8.53 33.22
CA GLN A 581 20.74 9.99 33.14
C GLN A 581 20.47 10.55 31.73
N LEU A 582 20.77 9.79 30.67
CA LEU A 582 20.43 10.15 29.29
C LEU A 582 18.91 10.37 29.12
N ILE A 583 18.11 9.50 29.69
CA ILE A 583 16.64 9.57 29.62
C ILE A 583 16.14 10.71 30.51
N GLN A 584 16.74 10.95 31.68
CA GLN A 584 16.36 12.06 32.56
C GLN A 584 16.63 13.42 31.90
N LYS A 585 17.80 13.61 31.27
CA LYS A 585 18.16 14.85 30.57
C LYS A 585 17.19 15.10 29.41
N ALA A 586 16.95 14.06 28.63
CA ALA A 586 16.04 14.09 27.51
C ALA A 586 14.58 14.42 27.92
N LEU A 587 14.12 13.87 29.05
CA LEU A 587 12.79 14.17 29.61
C LEU A 587 12.63 15.61 30.12
N LEU A 588 13.71 16.24 30.58
CA LEU A 588 13.69 17.62 31.07
C LEU A 588 13.55 18.65 29.93
N ASP A 589 13.88 18.25 28.70
CA ASP A 589 13.79 19.09 27.50
C ASP A 589 12.43 19.01 26.80
N ASP A 590 11.57 18.04 27.17
CA ASP A 590 10.18 17.98 26.67
C ASP A 590 9.29 18.90 27.51
N ASN A 591 8.89 20.04 26.94
CA ASN A 591 8.05 21.04 27.61
C ASN A 591 6.69 20.50 28.12
N GLN A 592 6.26 19.33 27.66
CA GLN A 592 5.01 18.69 28.12
C GLN A 592 5.22 17.75 29.31
N PHE A 593 6.46 17.44 29.67
CA PHE A 593 6.78 16.55 30.79
C PHE A 593 6.70 17.30 32.12
N ILE A 594 5.89 16.77 33.04
CA ILE A 594 5.85 17.27 34.42
C ILE A 594 6.62 16.32 35.32
N TYR A 595 7.45 16.89 36.21
CA TYR A 595 8.22 16.13 37.18
C TYR A 595 7.31 15.25 38.06
N GLY A 596 7.15 13.97 37.70
CA GLY A 596 6.25 13.04 38.40
C GLY A 596 5.52 12.06 37.48
N ASP A 597 5.49 12.32 36.18
CA ASP A 597 4.80 11.47 35.21
C ASP A 597 5.36 10.05 35.15
N ILE A 598 4.47 9.09 34.91
CA ILE A 598 4.82 7.67 34.73
C ILE A 598 5.39 7.50 33.32
N VAL A 599 6.57 6.90 33.23
CA VAL A 599 7.22 6.57 31.96
C VAL A 599 7.12 5.06 31.71
N GLU A 600 6.50 4.70 30.60
CA GLU A 600 6.33 3.33 30.15
C GLU A 600 7.32 3.00 29.04
N PHE A 601 8.02 1.86 29.14
CA PHE A 601 8.97 1.41 28.14
C PHE A 601 8.42 0.23 27.35
N VAL A 602 8.65 0.24 26.03
CA VAL A 602 8.29 -0.87 25.14
C VAL A 602 9.46 -1.21 24.22
N LYS A 603 9.53 -2.48 23.78
CA LYS A 603 10.54 -2.90 22.78
C LYS A 603 10.19 -2.46 21.36
N TRP A 604 8.90 -2.28 21.08
CA TRP A 604 8.38 -1.82 19.80
C TRP A 604 7.00 -1.20 19.97
N VAL A 605 6.62 -0.33 19.04
CA VAL A 605 5.29 0.27 18.91
C VAL A 605 4.91 0.38 17.42
N LEU A 606 3.65 0.12 17.09
CA LEU A 606 3.04 0.35 15.79
C LEU A 606 2.18 1.62 15.87
N ILE A 607 2.59 2.66 15.15
CA ILE A 607 1.90 3.95 15.09
C ILE A 607 1.63 4.28 13.62
N ASP A 608 0.38 4.55 13.25
CA ASP A 608 -0.04 4.87 11.88
C ASP A 608 0.48 3.88 10.81
N ASN A 609 0.45 2.58 11.11
CA ASN A 609 1.00 1.47 10.32
C ASN A 609 2.53 1.42 10.18
N VAL A 610 3.28 2.27 10.87
CA VAL A 610 4.74 2.21 10.96
C VAL A 610 5.15 1.51 12.25
N LYS A 611 5.90 0.41 12.13
CA LYS A 611 6.44 -0.33 13.27
C LYS A 611 7.82 0.24 13.61
N TYR A 612 7.94 0.80 14.81
CA TYR A 612 9.18 1.27 15.38
C TYR A 612 9.66 0.24 16.40
N LYS A 613 10.90 -0.23 16.30
CA LYS A 613 11.51 -1.17 17.24
C LYS A 613 12.84 -0.62 17.76
N VAL A 614 13.15 -0.92 19.02
CA VAL A 614 14.47 -0.63 19.58
C VAL A 614 15.55 -1.33 18.75
N GLY A 615 16.53 -0.57 18.30
CA GLY A 615 17.60 -1.00 17.41
C GLY A 615 17.41 -0.61 15.94
N ASP A 616 16.20 -0.21 15.54
CA ASP A 616 15.92 0.23 14.17
C ASP A 616 16.63 1.55 13.87
N PHE A 617 17.05 1.71 12.60
CA PHE A 617 17.61 2.95 12.08
C PHE A 617 16.56 3.70 11.27
N PHE A 618 16.55 5.02 11.34
CA PHE A 618 15.69 5.90 10.56
C PHE A 618 16.49 7.10 10.06
N VAL A 619 15.97 7.80 9.06
CA VAL A 619 16.49 9.10 8.63
C VAL A 619 15.77 10.18 9.44
N ALA A 620 16.53 11.01 10.16
CA ALA A 620 15.96 12.12 10.93
C ALA A 620 15.89 13.40 10.09
N TYR A 621 16.95 13.71 9.34
CA TYR A 621 17.04 14.91 8.51
C TYR A 621 18.02 14.73 7.36
N LEU A 622 17.96 15.64 6.38
CA LEU A 622 18.94 15.74 5.30
C LEU A 622 19.72 17.06 5.47
N LEU A 623 21.04 17.01 5.38
CA LEU A 623 21.94 18.13 5.55
C LEU A 623 22.28 18.79 4.21
N GLY A 624 22.14 20.12 4.16
CA GLY A 624 22.60 20.98 3.06
C GLY A 624 21.86 20.78 1.74
N GLY A 625 22.32 21.51 0.70
CA GLY A 625 21.77 21.39 -0.67
C GLY A 625 22.08 20.05 -1.35
N GLU A 626 23.01 19.26 -0.80
CA GLU A 626 23.36 17.92 -1.31
C GLU A 626 22.48 16.79 -0.74
N GLU A 627 21.52 17.12 0.13
CA GLU A 627 20.54 16.18 0.69
C GLU A 627 21.20 14.99 1.42
N ILE A 628 22.28 15.22 2.16
CA ILE A 628 23.03 14.15 2.85
C ILE A 628 22.24 13.66 4.07
N PRO A 629 21.84 12.38 4.15
CA PRO A 629 21.03 11.91 5.26
C PRO A 629 21.81 11.84 6.56
N LEU A 630 21.18 12.27 7.66
CA LEU A 630 21.61 11.91 9.01
C LEU A 630 20.72 10.81 9.57
N PHE A 631 21.39 9.75 10.00
CA PHE A 631 20.74 8.56 10.51
C PHE A 631 20.65 8.58 12.03
N VAL A 632 19.60 7.98 12.54
CA VAL A 632 19.38 7.84 13.97
C VAL A 632 18.99 6.40 14.29
N LYS A 633 19.51 5.87 15.41
CA LYS A 633 19.18 4.53 15.91
C LYS A 633 18.30 4.63 17.14
N ILE A 634 17.15 3.97 17.14
CA ILE A 634 16.26 3.94 18.31
C ILE A 634 16.92 3.17 19.45
N LYS A 635 17.21 3.85 20.57
CA LYS A 635 17.73 3.23 21.80
C LYS A 635 16.61 2.86 22.75
N PHE A 636 15.61 3.72 22.90
CA PHE A 636 14.46 3.48 23.77
C PHE A 636 13.19 4.03 23.14
N ILE A 637 12.08 3.32 23.37
CA ILE A 637 10.73 3.76 23.02
C ILE A 637 9.98 3.95 24.33
N ILE A 638 9.48 5.16 24.53
CA ILE A 638 8.82 5.55 25.77
C ILE A 638 7.43 6.11 25.49
N HIS A 639 6.51 5.87 26.41
CA HIS A 639 5.17 6.43 26.40
C HIS A 639 4.98 7.31 27.62
N ILE A 640 4.69 8.59 27.36
CA ILE A 640 4.65 9.66 28.36
C ILE A 640 3.56 10.64 27.94
N VAL A 641 2.72 11.07 28.90
CA VAL A 641 1.63 12.03 28.66
C VAL A 641 0.73 11.63 27.46
N LYS A 642 0.42 10.34 27.34
CA LYS A 642 -0.39 9.76 26.24
C LYS A 642 0.24 9.92 24.84
N GLN A 643 1.53 10.19 24.74
CA GLN A 643 2.27 10.30 23.49
C GLN A 643 3.48 9.37 23.47
N TRP A 644 3.80 8.86 22.29
CA TRP A 644 5.01 8.07 22.06
C TRP A 644 6.19 8.98 21.74
N ARG A 645 7.34 8.67 22.33
CA ARG A 645 8.63 9.34 22.11
C ARG A 645 9.72 8.31 21.87
N PHE A 646 10.73 8.72 21.11
CA PHE A 646 11.84 7.88 20.70
C PHE A 646 13.13 8.53 21.14
N ILE A 647 13.86 7.88 22.04
CA ILE A 647 15.22 8.30 22.38
C ILE A 647 16.16 7.62 21.40
N VAL A 648 16.88 8.43 20.65
CA VAL A 648 17.70 7.97 19.54
C VAL A 648 19.16 8.38 19.71
N GLN A 649 20.07 7.54 19.22
CA GLN A 649 21.49 7.87 19.04
C GLN A 649 21.71 8.35 17.61
N CYS A 650 22.36 9.50 17.44
CA CYS A 650 22.71 10.05 16.13
C CYS A 650 23.90 9.29 15.52
N TYR A 651 23.92 9.21 14.19
CA TYR A 651 25.02 8.64 13.42
C TYR A 651 25.43 9.61 12.31
N ASP A 652 26.72 9.94 12.27
CA ASP A 652 27.29 10.85 11.29
C ASP A 652 27.59 10.09 9.99
N THR A 653 27.18 10.66 8.85
CA THR A 653 27.46 10.10 7.52
C THR A 653 28.86 10.45 7.08
N ILE A 654 29.70 9.44 6.88
CA ILE A 654 31.12 9.59 6.53
C ILE A 654 31.30 9.79 5.03
N THR A 655 30.73 8.88 4.23
CA THR A 655 30.83 8.90 2.77
C THR A 655 29.74 8.04 2.14
N PHE A 656 29.43 8.31 0.88
CA PHE A 656 28.64 7.41 0.04
C PHE A 656 29.59 6.48 -0.74
N ARG A 657 29.36 5.17 -0.67
CA ARG A 657 30.12 4.13 -1.37
C ARG A 657 29.35 3.74 -2.63
N GLN A 658 29.71 4.31 -3.78
CA GLN A 658 28.99 4.13 -5.04
C GLN A 658 28.91 2.66 -5.48
N ASN A 659 30.03 1.93 -5.40
CA ASN A 659 30.12 0.51 -5.75
C ASN A 659 29.16 -0.38 -4.93
N LEU A 660 28.90 -0.03 -3.67
CA LEU A 660 27.98 -0.71 -2.77
C LEU A 660 26.58 -0.09 -2.74
N TRP A 661 26.44 1.10 -3.31
CA TRP A 661 25.26 1.94 -3.29
C TRP A 661 24.71 2.19 -1.88
N CYS A 662 25.58 2.57 -0.94
CA CYS A 662 25.23 2.76 0.47
C CYS A 662 26.02 3.89 1.15
N TYR A 663 25.52 4.35 2.29
CA TYR A 663 26.20 5.32 3.16
C TYR A 663 27.00 4.58 4.23
N GLU A 664 28.27 4.94 4.37
CA GLU A 664 29.09 4.54 5.52
C GLU A 664 28.87 5.55 6.65
N ILE A 665 28.54 5.05 7.84
CA ILE A 665 28.15 5.88 8.98
C ILE A 665 28.92 5.48 10.24
N ASN A 666 29.08 6.43 11.15
CA ASN A 666 29.67 6.19 12.48
C ASN A 666 28.75 6.68 13.60
N PRO A 667 28.75 6.03 14.77
CA PRO A 667 27.99 6.50 15.91
C PRO A 667 28.52 7.87 16.34
N SER A 668 27.61 8.83 16.42
CA SER A 668 27.87 10.12 17.06
C SER A 668 27.74 9.96 18.57
N ASN A 669 28.33 10.91 19.30
CA ASN A 669 28.13 11.02 20.75
C ASN A 669 26.77 11.65 21.09
N ASN A 670 26.05 12.21 20.13
CA ASN A 670 24.80 12.90 20.41
C ASN A 670 23.61 11.95 20.52
N ASN A 671 22.74 12.20 21.51
CA ASN A 671 21.41 11.60 21.61
C ASN A 671 20.35 12.70 21.60
N CYS A 672 19.18 12.42 21.03
CA CYS A 672 18.04 13.32 21.06
C CYS A 672 16.72 12.56 21.26
N ILE A 673 15.65 13.30 21.54
CA ILE A 673 14.28 12.78 21.51
C ILE A 673 13.64 13.19 20.21
N LEU A 674 13.00 12.23 19.57
CA LEU A 674 12.13 12.46 18.42
C LEU A 674 10.71 12.01 18.76
N SER A 675 9.75 12.74 18.23
CA SER A 675 8.38 12.31 18.01
C SER A 675 8.26 11.60 16.67
N LYS A 676 7.14 10.91 16.44
CA LYS A 676 6.91 10.17 15.18
C LYS A 676 6.97 11.07 13.93
N ASN A 677 6.67 12.37 14.07
CA ASN A 677 6.58 13.32 12.95
C ASN A 677 7.96 13.88 12.55
N GLU A 678 8.98 13.65 13.38
CA GLU A 678 10.34 14.14 13.14
C GLU A 678 11.22 13.12 12.42
N PHE A 679 10.72 11.90 12.18
CA PHE A 679 11.36 10.98 11.24
C PHE A 679 10.96 11.35 9.81
N LEU A 680 11.96 11.52 8.94
CA LEU A 680 11.73 11.78 7.53
C LEU A 680 11.17 10.55 6.81
N THR A 681 11.62 9.35 7.20
CA THR A 681 11.18 8.09 6.60
C THR A 681 10.15 7.37 7.48
N HIS A 682 9.17 6.74 6.83
CA HIS A 682 8.12 5.94 7.48
C HIS A 682 8.44 4.43 7.45
N LYS A 683 9.71 4.08 7.31
CA LYS A 683 10.22 2.71 7.31
C LYS A 683 11.62 2.71 7.91
N ALA A 684 11.90 1.70 8.72
CA ALA A 684 13.25 1.48 9.22
C ALA A 684 14.22 1.17 8.07
N GLU A 685 15.41 1.75 8.15
CA GLU A 685 16.52 1.52 7.22
C GLU A 685 17.28 0.25 7.58
N ASP A 686 17.70 -0.50 6.56
CA ASP A 686 18.53 -1.69 6.75
C ASP A 686 19.98 -1.25 7.00
N CYS A 687 20.48 -1.51 8.22
CA CYS A 687 21.86 -1.24 8.61
C CYS A 687 22.67 -2.54 8.66
N TYR A 688 23.81 -2.54 7.97
CA TYR A 688 24.77 -3.65 7.91
C TYR A 688 26.01 -3.29 8.69
N HIS A 689 26.48 -4.19 9.55
CA HIS A 689 27.74 -4.04 10.27
C HIS A 689 28.76 -5.00 9.64
N ILE A 690 29.73 -4.44 8.93
CA ILE A 690 30.76 -5.22 8.23
C ILE A 690 32.12 -4.73 8.71
N ASN A 691 32.92 -5.65 9.24
CA ASN A 691 34.17 -5.36 9.96
C ASN A 691 33.89 -4.45 11.17
N ASN A 692 34.25 -3.16 11.08
CA ASN A 692 34.07 -2.14 12.12
C ASN A 692 33.29 -0.91 11.63
N SER A 693 32.70 -0.96 10.44
CA SER A 693 31.92 0.14 9.86
C SER A 693 30.45 -0.24 9.79
N TYR A 694 29.59 0.75 10.00
CA TYR A 694 28.16 0.62 9.76
C TYR A 694 27.83 1.15 8.36
N PHE A 695 27.01 0.41 7.63
CA PHE A 695 26.55 0.79 6.30
C PHE A 695 25.03 0.84 6.30
N ILE A 696 24.45 1.94 5.84
CA ILE A 696 23.02 2.04 5.60
C ILE A 696 22.76 2.19 4.12
N ARG A 697 21.91 1.32 3.59
CA ARG A 697 21.45 1.41 2.21
C ARG A 697 20.07 2.07 2.17
N ALA A 698 20.04 3.32 1.70
CA ALA A 698 18.77 3.96 1.36
C ALA A 698 18.12 3.21 0.17
N PRO A 699 16.82 2.86 0.25
CA PRO A 699 16.14 2.11 -0.81
C PRO A 699 15.87 2.95 -2.07
N TYR A 700 15.94 4.28 -1.96
CA TYR A 700 15.71 5.25 -3.03
C TYR A 700 16.31 6.60 -2.69
N ARG A 701 16.29 7.54 -3.64
CA ARG A 701 16.79 8.91 -3.43
C ARG A 701 15.89 9.63 -2.44
N LEU A 702 16.48 10.12 -1.35
CA LEU A 702 15.79 10.95 -0.36
C LEU A 702 15.77 12.40 -0.86
N THR A 703 14.68 13.11 -0.58
CA THR A 703 14.47 14.50 -1.00
C THR A 703 14.00 15.36 0.15
N VAL A 704 14.50 16.60 0.20
CA VAL A 704 13.99 17.61 1.14
C VAL A 704 12.68 18.19 0.59
N ILE A 705 11.66 18.18 1.43
CA ILE A 705 10.47 19.03 1.29
C ILE A 705 10.81 20.31 2.05
N GLU A 706 11.01 21.41 1.34
CA GLU A 706 11.33 22.73 1.94
C GLU A 706 10.14 23.32 2.70
#